data_AF-A0A9P7ABH8-F1
#
_entry.id   AF-A0A9P7ABH8-F1
#
_cell.length_a   1.000
_cell.length_b   1.000
_cell.length_c   1.000
_cell.angle_alpha   90.00
_cell.angle_beta   90.00
_cell.angle_gamma   90.00
#
_symmetry.space_group_name_H-M   'P 1'
#
loop_
_entity.id
_entity.type
_entity.pdbx_description
1 polymer ?
#
loop_
_entity_poly.entity_id
_entity_poly.type
_entity_poly.pdbx_seq_one_letter_code
_entity_poly.pdbx_strand_id
1 'polypeptide(L)'
;MQRLCDEVIELIFYELDDPTALTLTSKHFHNVSQDPYVRAHYFLNRYGRMDAMFWALGRGKIMSDKVIDILISSGAYVSRYLVQVAIHHYFRSANHFIKTAWVRNMSIPVFAHFMKVACGLFDEVPLGKNEDDGYFFAVFLKESRLPPDMKSTKWETVRDIFGKYKFIPFSMKDPLMVQLPIALAIEPRLLPYAEANGFHMDTKYRDFVFRKMFEKMALNNGERSDDILRNVRELRRLDARMFLSRTVAAEICMESKSNESAYRALKILDRTKELLFDLSAVVAELIKLFVNTRSITSAYTINVLRHLYADFPSTDPTVRIVMLLTACLSDNVLVQPNPSGTLKSKLEPLGLLPLTRKDIVDILTNPFVEKHSALVDFAKDEMNLSSSDIKDILQEVAVKCLKIGSKGKTLKKLVDCHPYLHAVLQENAVQCYAINLDDLPSYDDEEACATYEAPLCRDFNTSSKATRNSSVAAGLHSAEPNASGDAIATDGREMDEDESGNEGPVQAESGNTSELGIIGQDTLSSMIRQDEMAPTRSRRRSFYFSYFGSDTTGKLGYPTDFIPVGRWVKERYPVRSAMAATFLTHAVINNNTTHFRLLARLGKAPNWCLYHEIENGAEFYFSEEDYLSKQPPATEPKRCSKVKVKSKETSPTIPRLSTQAGPSKVQVSPRATKRRPRRSAAAVMSYVIPDSDDEAIVEDDDENAVVVLMTMQAKKRKVESNLQRWVKHLSVLLAEEQKKYKEKRKRLEKSAPSEGRRRVAKSEFHKSLMVNLRSLRKLDLDKRKQLYGPDAAEDDYFTEDDGDDEYRERTTRANKRRRVTT
;
A
#
# COMPACT_ATOMS: atom_id res chain seq x y z
N MET A 1 -7.26 -26.81 38.42
CA MET A 1 -7.32 -25.36 38.70
C MET A 1 -7.45 -25.02 40.20
N GLN A 2 -8.12 -25.80 41.05
CA GLN A 2 -8.17 -25.56 42.52
C GLN A 2 -6.86 -25.78 43.29
N ARG A 3 -5.76 -26.09 42.60
CA ARG A 3 -4.43 -26.38 43.20
C ARG A 3 -3.39 -25.30 42.90
N LEU A 4 -3.78 -24.25 42.17
CA LEU A 4 -2.89 -23.12 41.92
C LEU A 4 -2.83 -22.28 43.20
N CYS A 5 -1.64 -21.83 43.59
CA CYS A 5 -1.49 -20.87 44.68
C CYS A 5 -1.90 -19.47 44.21
N ASP A 6 -2.17 -18.59 45.18
CA ASP A 6 -2.69 -17.25 44.93
C ASP A 6 -1.75 -16.44 44.03
N GLU A 7 -0.43 -16.56 44.20
CA GLU A 7 0.57 -15.85 43.41
C GLU A 7 0.52 -16.22 41.92
N VAL A 8 0.21 -17.48 41.60
CA VAL A 8 0.07 -17.91 40.20
C VAL A 8 -1.24 -17.39 39.61
N ILE A 9 -2.30 -17.31 40.42
CA ILE A 9 -3.59 -16.76 39.99
C ILE A 9 -3.47 -15.24 39.74
N GLU A 10 -2.72 -14.53 40.57
CA GLU A 10 -2.39 -13.11 40.38
C GLU A 10 -1.68 -12.87 39.06
N LEU A 11 -0.62 -13.64 38.77
CA LEU A 11 0.10 -13.56 37.50
C LEU A 11 -0.82 -13.84 36.31
N ILE A 12 -1.72 -14.83 36.42
CA ILE A 12 -2.73 -15.09 35.38
C ILE A 12 -3.63 -13.87 35.20
N PHE A 13 -4.10 -13.22 36.27
CA PHE A 13 -4.93 -12.02 36.14
C PHE A 13 -4.20 -10.88 35.45
N TYR A 14 -2.90 -10.68 35.70
CA TYR A 14 -2.13 -9.59 35.10
C TYR A 14 -1.96 -9.74 33.58
N GLU A 15 -1.99 -10.97 33.09
CA GLU A 15 -1.88 -11.27 31.65
C GLU A 15 -3.23 -11.22 30.92
N LEU A 16 -4.37 -11.16 31.62
CA LEU A 16 -5.69 -11.12 31.00
C LEU A 16 -6.13 -9.70 30.68
N ASP A 17 -6.76 -9.52 29.51
CA ASP A 17 -7.37 -8.25 29.09
C ASP A 17 -8.58 -7.88 29.96
N ASP A 18 -9.39 -8.89 30.28
CA ASP A 18 -10.48 -8.82 31.25
C ASP A 18 -10.55 -10.11 32.08
N PRO A 19 -10.16 -10.08 33.37
CA PRO A 19 -10.22 -11.26 34.22
C PRO A 19 -11.64 -11.64 34.66
N THR A 20 -12.66 -10.83 34.35
CA THR A 20 -14.04 -11.01 34.85
C THR A 20 -14.57 -12.42 34.60
N ALA A 21 -14.46 -12.93 33.36
CA ALA A 21 -14.94 -14.27 33.03
C ALA A 21 -14.26 -15.36 33.88
N LEU A 22 -12.93 -15.25 34.10
CA LEU A 22 -12.19 -16.21 34.90
C LEU A 22 -12.63 -16.18 36.38
N THR A 23 -12.86 -14.99 36.93
CA THR A 23 -13.31 -14.84 38.33
C THR A 23 -14.67 -15.51 38.58
N LEU A 24 -15.53 -15.60 37.57
CA LEU A 24 -16.85 -16.24 37.69
C LEU A 24 -16.77 -17.78 37.68
N THR A 25 -15.66 -18.36 37.23
CA THR A 25 -15.52 -19.83 37.13
C THR A 25 -15.22 -20.51 38.47
N SER A 26 -14.71 -19.79 39.46
CA SER A 26 -14.25 -20.36 40.73
C SER A 26 -14.36 -19.35 41.88
N LYS A 27 -14.91 -19.79 43.02
CA LYS A 27 -14.96 -18.99 44.25
C LYS A 27 -13.57 -18.57 44.73
N HIS A 28 -12.57 -19.43 44.52
CA HIS A 28 -11.19 -19.12 44.88
C HIS A 28 -10.64 -17.97 44.04
N PHE A 29 -10.83 -18.01 42.71
CA PHE A 29 -10.42 -16.93 41.80
C PHE A 29 -11.18 -15.64 42.09
N HIS A 30 -12.47 -15.74 42.41
CA HIS A 30 -13.24 -14.58 42.85
C HIS A 30 -12.66 -13.95 44.13
N ASN A 31 -12.29 -14.76 45.13
CA ASN A 31 -11.72 -14.25 46.37
C ASN A 31 -10.37 -13.55 46.15
N VAL A 32 -9.48 -14.15 45.35
CA VAL A 32 -8.19 -13.53 45.00
C VAL A 32 -8.41 -12.20 44.25
N SER A 33 -9.40 -12.13 43.35
CA SER A 33 -9.72 -10.88 42.63
C SER A 33 -10.40 -9.81 43.49
N GLN A 34 -10.85 -10.15 44.71
CA GLN A 34 -11.35 -9.15 45.66
C GLN A 34 -10.23 -8.46 46.44
N ASP A 35 -9.00 -8.99 46.43
CA ASP A 35 -7.89 -8.39 47.14
C ASP A 35 -7.52 -7.01 46.55
N PRO A 36 -7.51 -5.93 47.35
CA PRO A 36 -7.11 -4.60 46.91
C PRO A 36 -5.71 -4.53 46.28
N TYR A 37 -4.75 -5.32 46.77
CA TYR A 37 -3.40 -5.39 46.25
C TYR A 37 -3.39 -5.99 44.84
N VAL A 38 -4.08 -7.12 44.66
CA VAL A 38 -4.22 -7.78 43.36
C VAL A 38 -4.87 -6.85 42.34
N ARG A 39 -5.92 -6.13 42.72
CA ARG A 39 -6.58 -5.14 41.85
C ARG A 39 -5.66 -3.98 41.47
N ALA A 40 -4.93 -3.41 42.43
CA ALA A 40 -4.03 -2.30 42.16
C ALA A 40 -2.89 -2.73 41.22
N HIS A 41 -2.27 -3.88 41.49
CA HIS A 41 -1.20 -4.44 40.67
C HIS A 41 -1.67 -4.90 39.29
N TYR A 42 -2.92 -5.33 39.15
CA TYR A 42 -3.52 -5.58 37.84
C TYR A 42 -3.43 -4.34 36.95
N PHE A 43 -3.86 -3.16 37.43
CA PHE A 43 -3.78 -1.93 36.64
C PHE A 43 -2.33 -1.51 36.35
N LEU A 44 -1.44 -1.65 37.34
CA LEU A 44 -0.03 -1.29 37.19
C LEU A 44 0.71 -2.17 36.17
N ASN A 45 0.48 -3.47 36.19
CA ASN A 45 1.11 -4.41 35.26
C ASN A 45 0.50 -4.30 33.86
N ARG A 46 -0.83 -4.16 33.78
CA ARG A 46 -1.54 -4.14 32.50
C ARG A 46 -1.36 -2.86 31.71
N TYR A 47 -1.39 -1.71 32.38
CA TYR A 47 -1.40 -0.40 31.73
C TYR A 47 -0.13 0.42 32.00
N GLY A 48 0.78 -0.08 32.83
CA GLY A 48 1.95 0.67 33.27
C GLY A 48 1.60 1.76 34.28
N ARG A 49 2.63 2.34 34.90
CA ARG A 49 2.47 3.33 35.98
C ARG A 49 1.72 4.59 35.54
N MET A 50 1.90 5.00 34.29
CA MET A 50 1.34 6.23 33.72
C MET A 50 -0.18 6.19 33.59
N ASP A 51 -0.70 5.12 32.99
CA ASP A 51 -2.12 5.01 32.66
C ASP A 51 -2.92 4.25 33.74
N ALA A 52 -2.26 3.57 34.68
CA ALA A 52 -2.89 2.74 35.70
C ALA A 52 -4.02 3.46 36.45
N MET A 53 -3.77 4.69 36.93
CA MET A 53 -4.79 5.45 37.66
C MET A 53 -5.98 5.80 36.77
N PHE A 54 -5.74 6.21 35.51
CA PHE A 54 -6.80 6.52 34.56
C PHE A 54 -7.73 5.32 34.31
N TRP A 55 -7.16 4.14 34.08
CA TRP A 55 -7.95 2.92 33.84
C TRP A 55 -8.66 2.43 35.10
N ALA A 56 -8.01 2.53 36.26
CA ALA A 56 -8.60 2.20 37.56
C ALA A 56 -9.84 3.06 37.85
N LEU A 57 -9.73 4.38 37.66
CA LEU A 57 -10.85 5.32 37.77
C LEU A 57 -12.01 4.99 36.82
N GLY A 58 -11.73 4.39 35.66
CA GLY A 58 -12.74 3.93 34.70
C GLY A 58 -13.53 2.70 35.13
N ARG A 59 -12.99 1.92 36.07
CA ARG A 59 -13.60 0.72 36.64
C ARG A 59 -14.08 1.00 38.08
N GLY A 60 -14.77 2.13 38.28
CA GLY A 60 -15.17 2.63 39.61
C GLY A 60 -15.92 1.65 40.52
N LYS A 61 -16.55 0.58 39.99
CA LYS A 61 -17.22 -0.46 40.79
C LYS A 61 -16.26 -1.35 41.59
N ILE A 62 -15.02 -1.53 41.13
CA ILE A 62 -14.01 -2.36 41.80
C ILE A 62 -13.00 -1.52 42.60
N MET A 63 -13.17 -0.20 42.58
CA MET A 63 -12.35 0.76 43.34
C MET A 63 -12.78 0.80 44.80
N SER A 64 -11.80 0.91 45.69
CA SER A 64 -11.97 1.14 47.12
C SER A 64 -10.84 2.03 47.64
N ASP A 65 -11.00 2.56 48.85
CA ASP A 65 -9.99 3.42 49.50
C ASP A 65 -8.61 2.75 49.51
N LYS A 66 -8.56 1.45 49.84
CA LYS A 66 -7.33 0.65 49.84
C LYS A 66 -6.72 0.50 48.43
N VAL A 67 -7.54 0.32 47.39
CA VAL A 67 -7.02 0.21 46.02
C VAL A 67 -6.37 1.53 45.58
N ILE A 68 -6.99 2.67 45.93
CA ILE A 68 -6.42 4.00 45.64
C ILE A 68 -5.08 4.18 46.36
N ASP A 69 -5.04 3.89 47.65
CA ASP A 69 -3.83 4.04 48.47
C ASP A 69 -2.70 3.12 47.97
N ILE A 70 -3.01 1.87 47.62
CA ILE A 70 -2.04 0.91 47.08
C ILE A 70 -1.54 1.35 45.71
N LEU A 71 -2.42 1.82 44.81
CA LEU A 71 -2.00 2.34 43.50
C LEU A 71 -0.98 3.48 43.67
N ILE A 72 -1.30 4.47 44.50
CA ILE A 72 -0.44 5.64 44.72
C ILE A 72 0.88 5.25 45.38
N SER A 73 0.83 4.45 46.45
CA SER A 73 2.03 4.00 47.17
C SER A 73 2.90 3.05 46.35
N SER A 74 2.31 2.30 45.40
CA SER A 74 3.02 1.42 44.47
C SER A 74 3.50 2.14 43.20
N GLY A 75 3.36 3.47 43.14
CA GLY A 75 3.94 4.31 42.09
C GLY A 75 3.04 4.53 40.87
N ALA A 76 1.72 4.33 40.98
CA ALA A 76 0.78 4.82 39.98
C ALA A 76 0.91 6.34 39.85
N TYR A 77 0.98 6.81 38.61
CA TYR A 77 1.18 8.22 38.34
C TYR A 77 -0.10 9.01 38.59
N VAL A 78 0.02 10.10 39.35
CA VAL A 78 -1.08 11.02 39.63
C VAL A 78 -0.57 12.43 39.40
N SER A 79 -1.21 13.15 38.49
CA SER A 79 -0.99 14.58 38.23
C SER A 79 -2.15 15.41 38.77
N ARG A 80 -1.89 16.68 39.08
CA ARG A 80 -2.98 17.61 39.45
C ARG A 80 -4.00 17.72 38.32
N TYR A 81 -3.53 17.69 37.07
CA TYR A 81 -4.39 17.68 35.88
C TYR A 81 -5.36 16.49 35.83
N LEU A 82 -4.88 15.26 36.08
CA LEU A 82 -5.75 14.07 36.15
C LEU A 82 -6.84 14.24 37.21
N VAL A 83 -6.47 14.78 38.38
CA VAL A 83 -7.40 15.03 39.49
C VAL A 83 -8.46 16.08 39.10
N GLN A 84 -8.04 17.19 38.48
CA GLN A 84 -8.96 18.23 38.00
C GLN A 84 -9.97 17.64 37.00
N VAL A 85 -9.49 16.88 36.01
CA VAL A 85 -10.38 16.24 35.02
C VAL A 85 -11.31 15.22 35.67
N ALA A 86 -10.84 14.44 36.64
CA ALA A 86 -11.67 13.50 37.40
C ALA A 86 -12.79 14.21 38.17
N ILE A 87 -12.47 15.30 38.89
CA ILE A 87 -13.46 16.08 39.65
C ILE A 87 -14.50 16.70 38.71
N HIS A 88 -14.05 17.34 37.64
CA HIS A 88 -14.96 17.95 36.69
C HIS A 88 -15.86 16.92 35.99
N HIS A 89 -15.35 15.73 35.69
CA HIS A 89 -16.12 14.64 35.09
C HIS A 89 -17.16 14.05 36.06
N TYR A 90 -16.78 13.84 37.32
CA TYR A 90 -17.66 13.29 38.36
C TYR A 90 -18.88 14.20 38.61
N PHE A 91 -18.63 15.50 38.79
CA PHE A 91 -19.68 16.49 39.08
C PHE A 91 -20.34 17.09 37.83
N ARG A 92 -19.91 16.72 36.62
CA ARG A 92 -20.39 17.26 35.34
C ARG A 92 -20.26 18.78 35.24
N SER A 93 -19.21 19.35 35.84
CA SER A 93 -19.00 20.79 35.86
C SER A 93 -18.34 21.33 34.57
N ALA A 94 -17.76 20.45 33.74
CA ALA A 94 -17.21 20.81 32.44
C ALA A 94 -17.42 19.72 31.36
N ASN A 95 -17.30 20.12 30.09
CA ASN A 95 -17.29 19.20 28.95
C ASN A 95 -15.88 18.60 28.81
N HIS A 96 -15.79 17.27 28.78
CA HIS A 96 -14.51 16.55 28.65
C HIS A 96 -14.47 15.66 27.41
N PHE A 97 -13.26 15.31 26.99
CA PHE A 97 -13.02 14.36 25.91
C PHE A 97 -13.49 12.94 26.26
N ILE A 98 -13.61 12.62 27.55
CA ILE A 98 -14.06 11.33 28.07
C ILE A 98 -15.59 11.26 28.05
N LYS A 99 -16.13 10.57 27.04
CA LYS A 99 -17.59 10.40 26.85
C LYS A 99 -18.21 9.26 27.66
N THR A 100 -17.39 8.36 28.19
CA THR A 100 -17.85 7.16 28.92
C THR A 100 -18.29 7.50 30.35
N ALA A 101 -18.78 6.50 31.08
CA ALA A 101 -19.12 6.67 32.49
C ALA A 101 -17.89 6.96 33.37
N TRP A 102 -16.69 6.48 33.01
CA TRP A 102 -15.41 6.68 33.71
C TRP A 102 -15.56 6.76 35.25
N VAL A 103 -15.15 7.87 35.89
CA VAL A 103 -15.24 8.05 37.36
C VAL A 103 -16.67 8.07 37.91
N ARG A 104 -17.70 8.31 37.07
CA ARG A 104 -19.11 8.42 37.52
C ARG A 104 -19.69 7.10 38.03
N ASN A 105 -19.03 5.97 37.77
CA ASN A 105 -19.42 4.67 38.31
C ASN A 105 -18.87 4.42 39.73
N MET A 106 -18.06 5.34 40.27
CA MET A 106 -17.49 5.24 41.60
C MET A 106 -18.48 5.74 42.66
N SER A 107 -18.52 5.05 43.81
CA SER A 107 -19.34 5.51 44.93
C SER A 107 -18.81 6.83 45.50
N ILE A 108 -19.70 7.68 46.01
CA ILE A 108 -19.33 8.97 46.60
C ILE A 108 -18.28 8.83 47.70
N PRO A 109 -18.36 7.85 48.64
CA PRO A 109 -17.34 7.70 49.68
C PRO A 109 -15.94 7.45 49.12
N VAL A 110 -15.81 6.55 48.14
CA VAL A 110 -14.52 6.22 47.51
C VAL A 110 -13.99 7.40 46.71
N PHE A 111 -14.86 8.13 46.02
CA PHE A 111 -14.47 9.35 45.30
C PHE A 111 -14.05 10.48 46.24
N ALA A 112 -14.71 10.64 47.39
CA ALA A 112 -14.32 11.58 48.43
C ALA A 112 -12.97 11.23 49.04
N HIS A 113 -12.68 9.94 49.23
CA HIS A 113 -11.35 9.47 49.64
C HIS A 113 -10.29 9.82 48.58
N PHE A 114 -10.57 9.56 47.29
CA PHE A 114 -9.68 9.96 46.20
C PHE A 114 -9.36 11.47 46.23
N MET A 115 -10.38 12.33 46.37
CA MET A 115 -10.18 13.78 46.48
C MET A 115 -9.34 14.16 47.71
N LYS A 116 -9.60 13.53 48.86
CA LYS A 116 -8.84 13.78 50.09
C LYS A 116 -7.37 13.42 49.91
N VAL A 117 -7.07 12.26 49.33
CA VAL A 117 -5.70 11.84 49.04
C VAL A 117 -5.05 12.79 48.03
N ALA A 118 -5.78 13.18 46.99
CA ALA A 118 -5.28 14.13 45.99
C ALA A 118 -4.94 15.51 46.57
N CYS A 119 -5.77 16.08 47.46
CA CYS A 119 -5.45 17.32 48.18
C CYS A 119 -4.28 17.17 49.16
N GLY A 120 -3.98 15.94 49.61
CA GLY A 120 -2.76 15.65 50.36
C GLY A 120 -1.51 15.62 49.49
N LEU A 121 -1.65 15.27 48.20
CA LEU A 121 -0.56 15.25 47.22
C LEU A 121 -0.28 16.63 46.62
N PHE A 122 -1.30 17.47 46.49
CA PHE A 122 -1.20 18.80 45.88
C PHE A 122 -1.82 19.83 46.82
N ASP A 123 -1.04 20.85 47.21
CA ASP A 123 -1.47 21.90 48.15
C ASP A 123 -2.85 22.50 47.79
N GLU A 124 -3.04 22.82 46.49
CA GLU A 124 -4.28 23.37 45.95
C GLU A 124 -4.60 22.74 44.59
N VAL A 125 -5.88 22.36 44.43
CA VAL A 125 -6.46 21.85 43.19
C VAL A 125 -7.52 22.85 42.73
N PRO A 126 -7.18 23.82 41.86
CA PRO A 126 -8.15 24.79 41.38
C PRO A 126 -9.20 24.11 40.49
N LEU A 127 -10.47 24.43 40.74
CA LEU A 127 -11.64 23.84 40.10
C LEU A 127 -12.47 24.87 39.32
N GLY A 128 -11.97 26.10 39.16
CA GLY A 128 -12.62 27.12 38.36
C GLY A 128 -12.65 26.73 36.89
N LYS A 129 -13.64 27.28 36.17
CA LYS A 129 -13.74 27.06 34.72
C LYS A 129 -12.54 27.69 34.03
N ASN A 130 -11.81 26.92 33.23
CA ASN A 130 -10.57 27.33 32.56
C ASN A 130 -9.42 27.67 33.52
N GLU A 131 -9.42 27.09 34.72
CA GLU A 131 -8.31 27.21 35.68
C GLU A 131 -7.56 25.87 35.83
N ASP A 132 -7.88 24.88 34.99
CA ASP A 132 -7.19 23.60 34.97
C ASP A 132 -5.83 23.68 34.26
N ASP A 133 -4.91 22.81 34.66
CA ASP A 133 -3.55 22.79 34.14
C ASP A 133 -3.51 22.52 32.63
N GLY A 134 -4.48 21.77 32.10
CA GLY A 134 -4.63 21.51 30.68
C GLY A 134 -5.01 22.76 29.89
N TYR A 135 -5.83 23.64 30.46
CA TYR A 135 -6.14 24.94 29.87
C TYR A 135 -4.90 25.83 29.80
N PHE A 136 -4.15 25.99 30.89
CA PHE A 136 -2.92 26.79 30.89
C PHE A 136 -1.89 26.25 29.89
N PHE A 137 -1.75 24.93 29.81
CA PHE A 137 -0.88 24.28 28.83
C PHE A 137 -1.34 24.55 27.38
N ALA A 138 -2.64 24.45 27.09
CA ALA A 138 -3.18 24.74 25.78
C ALA A 138 -3.05 26.23 25.39
N VAL A 139 -3.23 27.15 26.35
CA VAL A 139 -3.00 28.59 26.16
C VAL A 139 -1.53 28.87 25.86
N PHE A 140 -0.60 28.29 26.64
CA PHE A 140 0.84 28.39 26.39
C PHE A 140 1.20 27.98 24.96
N LEU A 141 0.65 26.87 24.47
CA LEU A 141 0.89 26.40 23.10
C LEU A 141 0.29 27.33 22.05
N LYS A 142 -0.93 27.83 22.27
CA LYS A 142 -1.60 28.76 21.35
C LYS A 142 -0.87 30.11 21.26
N GLU A 143 -0.34 30.58 22.39
CA GLU A 143 0.39 31.84 22.51
C GLU A 143 1.89 31.71 22.21
N SER A 144 2.39 30.50 21.92
CA SER A 144 3.81 30.25 21.62
C SER A 144 4.38 31.15 20.53
N ARG A 145 3.53 31.55 19.56
CA ARG A 145 3.85 32.41 18.42
C ARG A 145 3.84 33.90 18.74
N LEU A 146 3.33 34.29 19.91
CA LEU A 146 3.27 35.69 20.32
C LEU A 146 4.61 36.12 20.94
N PRO A 147 4.96 37.42 20.83
CA PRO A 147 6.05 38.00 21.60
C PRO A 147 5.92 37.74 23.11
N PRO A 148 7.03 37.59 23.87
CA PRO A 148 6.99 37.26 25.30
C PRO A 148 6.12 38.19 26.16
N ASP A 149 6.06 39.46 25.82
CA ASP A 149 5.27 40.52 26.46
C ASP A 149 3.75 40.38 26.22
N MET A 150 3.34 39.66 25.18
CA MET A 150 1.93 39.42 24.84
C MET A 150 1.41 38.08 25.37
N LYS A 151 2.26 37.25 25.98
CA LYS A 151 1.85 35.94 26.52
C LYS A 151 1.15 36.12 27.86
N SER A 152 -0.06 35.59 27.99
CA SER A 152 -0.80 35.58 29.24
C SER A 152 -0.24 34.54 30.21
N THR A 153 0.27 33.42 29.67
CA THR A 153 0.88 32.34 30.46
C THR A 153 2.39 32.51 30.54
N LYS A 154 2.91 32.75 31.75
CA LYS A 154 4.35 32.89 32.01
C LYS A 154 5.05 31.54 32.04
N TRP A 155 6.35 31.54 31.73
CA TRP A 155 7.19 30.33 31.78
C TRP A 155 7.17 29.65 33.14
N GLU A 156 7.25 30.43 34.22
CA GLU A 156 7.26 29.93 35.60
C GLU A 156 6.00 29.11 35.90
N THR A 157 4.84 29.55 35.40
CA THR A 157 3.57 28.84 35.55
C THR A 157 3.63 27.46 34.88
N VAL A 158 4.13 27.38 33.64
CA VAL A 158 4.25 26.11 32.92
C VAL A 158 5.27 25.20 33.59
N ARG A 159 6.42 25.74 34.00
CA ARG A 159 7.44 24.99 34.75
C ARG A 159 6.87 24.41 36.03
N ASP A 160 6.10 25.18 36.79
CA ASP A 160 5.51 24.72 38.06
C ASP A 160 4.43 23.65 37.82
N ILE A 161 3.63 23.78 36.76
CA ILE A 161 2.66 22.76 36.31
C ILE A 161 3.37 21.42 36.04
N PHE A 162 4.50 21.43 35.33
CA PHE A 162 5.27 20.21 35.08
C PHE A 162 6.03 19.72 36.31
N GLY A 163 6.81 20.57 36.97
CA GLY A 163 7.72 20.18 38.03
C GLY A 163 7.06 19.96 39.39
N LYS A 164 6.18 20.87 39.82
CA LYS A 164 5.50 20.79 41.12
C LYS A 164 4.23 19.93 41.03
N TYR A 165 3.45 20.12 39.97
CA TYR A 165 2.12 19.50 39.83
C TYR A 165 2.10 18.27 38.92
N LYS A 166 3.28 17.80 38.51
CA LYS A 166 3.47 16.52 37.83
C LYS A 166 2.65 16.45 36.52
N PHE A 167 2.53 17.55 35.80
CA PHE A 167 1.73 17.55 34.58
C PHE A 167 2.31 16.64 33.50
N ILE A 168 1.43 15.82 32.96
CA ILE A 168 1.58 15.03 31.74
C ILE A 168 0.16 14.60 31.33
N PRO A 169 -0.13 14.48 30.03
CA PRO A 169 -1.40 13.89 29.62
C PRO A 169 -1.40 12.41 30.04
N PHE A 170 -2.51 11.96 30.62
CA PHE A 170 -2.57 10.73 31.42
C PHE A 170 -3.25 9.55 30.71
N SER A 171 -3.48 9.70 29.40
CA SER A 171 -4.06 8.67 28.55
C SER A 171 -3.77 8.98 27.09
N MET A 172 -3.55 7.95 26.26
CA MET A 172 -3.49 8.09 24.80
C MET A 172 -4.74 8.73 24.19
N LYS A 173 -5.88 8.70 24.89
CA LYS A 173 -7.14 9.34 24.46
C LYS A 173 -7.20 10.82 24.79
N ASP A 174 -6.25 11.33 25.55
CA ASP A 174 -6.16 12.74 25.91
C ASP A 174 -5.77 13.59 24.70
N PRO A 175 -6.57 14.61 24.32
CA PRO A 175 -6.24 15.53 23.23
C PRO A 175 -4.90 16.25 23.38
N LEU A 176 -4.37 16.35 24.62
CA LEU A 176 -3.08 16.96 24.91
C LEU A 176 -1.89 16.02 24.65
N MET A 177 -2.08 14.70 24.49
CA MET A 177 -0.98 13.77 24.16
C MET A 177 -0.28 14.14 22.86
N VAL A 178 -1.03 14.54 21.83
CA VAL A 178 -0.47 14.95 20.53
C VAL A 178 0.23 16.31 20.64
N GLN A 179 -0.10 17.10 21.66
CA GLN A 179 0.40 18.44 21.85
C GLN A 179 1.66 18.51 22.72
N LEU A 180 1.90 17.50 23.57
CA LEU A 180 3.07 17.45 24.44
C LEU A 180 4.40 17.53 23.66
N PRO A 181 4.62 16.79 22.56
CA PRO A 181 5.83 16.95 21.77
C PRO A 181 5.96 18.34 21.13
N ILE A 182 4.84 18.99 20.80
CA ILE A 182 4.85 20.37 20.27
C ILE A 182 5.36 21.34 21.35
N ALA A 183 5.00 21.13 22.61
CA ALA A 183 5.55 21.91 23.72
C ALA A 183 7.06 21.78 23.83
N LEU A 184 7.61 20.58 23.64
CA LEU A 184 9.06 20.34 23.64
C LEU A 184 9.76 21.02 22.45
N ALA A 185 9.09 21.13 21.31
CA ALA A 185 9.61 21.88 20.15
C ALA A 185 9.65 23.40 20.40
N ILE A 186 8.68 23.93 21.15
CA ILE A 186 8.59 25.34 21.51
C ILE A 186 9.56 25.67 22.65
N GLU A 187 9.63 24.82 23.67
CA GLU A 187 10.37 25.05 24.90
C GLU A 187 11.07 23.77 25.37
N PRO A 188 12.31 23.54 24.87
CA PRO A 188 13.13 22.38 25.20
C PRO A 188 13.32 22.11 26.68
N ARG A 189 13.34 23.16 27.52
CA ARG A 189 13.59 23.05 28.97
C ARG A 189 12.51 22.27 29.71
N LEU A 190 11.37 21.97 29.07
CA LEU A 190 10.33 21.10 29.62
C LEU A 190 10.73 19.62 29.61
N LEU A 191 11.67 19.20 28.77
CA LEU A 191 12.02 17.79 28.59
C LEU A 191 12.39 17.06 29.91
N PRO A 192 13.29 17.58 30.77
CA PRO A 192 13.64 16.90 32.01
C PRO A 192 12.46 16.72 32.96
N TYR A 193 11.53 17.69 32.98
CA TYR A 193 10.33 17.59 33.80
C TYR A 193 9.34 16.57 33.21
N ALA A 194 9.19 16.54 31.88
CA ALA A 194 8.35 15.55 31.21
C ALA A 194 8.88 14.13 31.46
N GLU A 195 10.19 13.89 31.35
CA GLU A 195 10.79 12.58 31.62
C GLU A 195 10.67 12.17 33.09
N ALA A 196 10.90 13.09 34.02
CA ALA A 196 10.65 12.85 35.46
C ALA A 196 9.18 12.49 35.75
N ASN A 197 8.29 12.97 34.88
CA ASN A 197 6.85 12.71 34.90
C ASN A 197 6.44 11.44 34.12
N GLY A 198 7.40 10.66 33.63
CA GLY A 198 7.16 9.38 32.95
C GLY A 198 6.95 9.48 31.43
N PHE A 199 7.20 10.63 30.82
CA PHE A 199 7.28 10.74 29.36
C PHE A 199 8.52 9.98 28.86
N HIS A 200 8.36 9.15 27.85
CA HIS A 200 9.48 8.48 27.18
C HIS A 200 9.67 9.06 25.77
N MET A 201 10.87 9.59 25.51
CA MET A 201 11.22 10.08 24.19
C MET A 201 11.65 8.92 23.28
N ASP A 202 10.78 8.53 22.34
CA ASP A 202 11.11 7.58 21.29
C ASP A 202 11.64 8.29 20.01
N THR A 203 12.06 7.50 19.02
CA THR A 203 12.58 8.02 17.75
C THR A 203 11.53 8.78 16.94
N LYS A 204 10.26 8.41 17.04
CA LYS A 204 9.15 9.03 16.31
C LYS A 204 8.83 10.41 16.89
N TYR A 205 8.73 10.51 18.21
CA TYR A 205 8.54 11.75 18.94
C TYR A 205 9.73 12.68 18.76
N ARG A 206 10.97 12.17 18.82
CA ARG A 206 12.18 12.95 18.53
C ARG A 206 12.09 13.61 17.16
N ASP A 207 11.82 12.82 16.11
CA ASP A 207 11.75 13.32 14.75
C ASP A 207 10.59 14.34 14.61
N PHE A 208 9.43 14.09 15.21
CA PHE A 208 8.31 15.05 15.22
C PHE A 208 8.65 16.38 15.93
N VAL A 209 9.36 16.33 17.07
CA VAL A 209 9.83 17.53 17.78
C VAL A 209 10.73 18.36 16.86
N PHE A 210 11.73 17.73 16.23
CA PHE A 210 12.59 18.44 15.27
C PHE A 210 11.80 18.93 14.06
N ARG A 211 10.85 18.17 13.52
CA ARG A 211 10.00 18.64 12.43
C ARG A 211 9.28 19.94 12.80
N LYS A 212 8.70 19.97 14.00
CA LYS A 212 7.99 21.15 14.54
C LYS A 212 8.91 22.34 14.79
N MET A 213 10.14 22.13 15.26
CA MET A 213 11.12 23.21 15.39
C MET A 213 11.44 23.89 14.05
N PHE A 214 11.58 23.09 13.00
CA PHE A 214 11.91 23.59 11.65
C PHE A 214 10.66 24.02 10.85
N GLU A 215 9.44 23.82 11.36
CA GLU A 215 8.17 24.11 10.67
C GLU A 215 8.02 25.58 10.27
N LYS A 216 7.74 25.89 9.00
CA LYS A 216 7.54 27.26 8.54
C LYS A 216 6.41 27.99 9.32
N MET A 217 6.72 29.11 9.96
CA MET A 217 5.70 30.01 10.53
C MET A 217 5.27 31.08 9.54
N ALA A 218 4.03 31.54 9.70
CA ALA A 218 3.43 32.57 8.85
C ALA A 218 4.04 33.98 9.04
N LEU A 219 4.70 34.23 10.17
CA LEU A 219 5.35 35.50 10.47
C LEU A 219 6.85 35.41 10.13
N ASN A 220 7.29 36.20 9.16
CA ASN A 220 8.69 36.30 8.78
C ASN A 220 9.46 37.14 9.82
N ASN A 221 9.97 36.48 10.85
CA ASN A 221 10.96 37.09 11.74
C ASN A 221 12.36 36.76 11.19
N GLY A 222 13.18 37.78 10.96
CA GLY A 222 14.53 37.62 10.40
C GLY A 222 15.50 36.79 11.27
N GLU A 223 15.19 36.61 12.55
CA GLU A 223 16.04 35.92 13.55
C GLU A 223 15.68 34.44 13.75
N ARG A 224 14.73 33.93 12.96
CA ARG A 224 14.20 32.57 13.15
C ARG A 224 15.25 31.46 13.11
N SER A 225 16.27 31.59 12.25
CA SER A 225 17.32 30.57 12.17
C SER A 225 18.06 30.43 13.49
N ASP A 226 18.25 31.53 14.22
CA ASP A 226 18.99 31.56 15.49
C ASP A 226 18.16 30.95 16.61
N ASP A 227 16.83 31.18 16.59
CA ASP A 227 15.90 30.51 17.50
C ASP A 227 15.91 28.98 17.30
N ILE A 228 15.89 28.51 16.05
CA ILE A 228 16.00 27.07 15.73
C ILE A 228 17.33 26.52 16.28
N LEU A 229 18.44 27.19 16.00
CA LEU A 229 19.77 26.76 16.47
C LEU A 229 19.84 26.69 18.00
N ARG A 230 19.31 27.70 18.69
CA ARG A 230 19.25 27.73 20.16
C ARG A 230 18.45 26.57 20.70
N ASN A 231 17.27 26.30 20.14
CA ASN A 231 16.40 25.21 20.61
C ASN A 231 17.00 23.82 20.35
N VAL A 232 17.62 23.61 19.18
CA VAL A 232 18.31 22.35 18.86
C VAL A 232 19.47 22.10 19.82
N ARG A 233 20.29 23.12 20.08
CA ARG A 233 21.42 23.03 21.03
C ARG A 233 20.95 22.77 22.45
N GLU A 234 19.89 23.43 22.87
CA GLU A 234 19.34 23.25 24.22
C GLU A 234 18.79 21.83 24.39
N LEU A 235 18.04 21.29 23.43
CA LEU A 235 17.58 19.89 23.49
C LEU A 235 18.76 18.92 23.60
N ARG A 236 19.78 19.08 22.75
CA ARG A 236 20.97 18.21 22.77
C ARG A 236 21.75 18.32 24.08
N ARG A 237 21.77 19.50 24.70
CA ARG A 237 22.39 19.73 26.02
C ARG A 237 21.62 19.01 27.13
N LEU A 238 20.29 18.97 27.03
CA LEU A 238 19.41 18.34 28.02
C LEU A 238 19.39 16.82 27.90
N ASP A 239 19.41 16.29 26.68
CA ASP A 239 19.45 14.85 26.40
C ASP A 239 20.30 14.57 25.14
N ALA A 240 21.33 13.75 25.30
CA ALA A 240 22.24 13.38 24.20
C ALA A 240 21.56 12.57 23.08
N ARG A 241 20.42 11.92 23.37
CA ARG A 241 19.60 11.20 22.36
C ARG A 241 18.84 12.16 21.44
N MET A 242 18.74 13.44 21.81
CA MET A 242 18.10 14.46 20.99
C MET A 242 19.06 14.98 19.93
N PHE A 243 19.03 14.35 18.76
CA PHE A 243 19.76 14.78 17.58
C PHE A 243 18.85 14.81 16.35
N LEU A 244 19.17 15.69 15.40
CA LEU A 244 18.46 15.76 14.13
C LEU A 244 18.79 14.51 13.30
N SER A 245 17.77 13.82 12.78
CA SER A 245 17.94 12.64 11.92
C SER A 245 18.18 13.00 10.46
N ARG A 246 18.73 12.06 9.67
CA ARG A 246 18.86 12.19 8.20
C ARG A 246 17.50 12.31 7.53
N THR A 247 16.48 11.68 8.12
CA THR A 247 15.09 11.77 7.65
C THR A 247 14.58 13.21 7.72
N VAL A 248 14.63 13.83 8.90
CA VAL A 248 14.17 15.22 9.07
C VAL A 248 15.04 16.20 8.29
N ALA A 249 16.36 15.98 8.20
CA ALA A 249 17.23 16.81 7.37
C ALA A 249 16.85 16.74 5.88
N ALA A 250 16.54 15.56 5.35
CA ALA A 250 16.07 15.41 3.97
C ALA A 250 14.72 16.13 3.74
N GLU A 251 13.80 16.05 4.71
CA GLU A 251 12.51 16.76 4.67
C GLU A 251 12.69 18.29 4.65
N ILE A 252 13.65 18.81 5.42
CA ILE A 252 14.04 20.24 5.41
C ILE A 252 14.66 20.62 4.05
N CYS A 253 15.54 19.78 3.50
CA CYS A 253 16.13 20.00 2.18
C CYS A 253 15.06 20.08 1.08
N MET A 254 14.00 19.28 1.16
CA MET A 254 12.86 19.32 0.22
C MET A 254 12.02 20.61 0.32
N GLU A 255 12.24 21.43 1.35
CA GLU A 255 11.65 22.77 1.54
C GLU A 255 12.68 23.90 1.48
N SER A 256 13.89 23.66 0.95
CA SER A 256 15.00 24.63 0.99
C SER A 256 14.64 26.03 0.47
N LYS A 257 13.79 26.10 -0.56
CA LYS A 257 13.31 27.34 -1.16
C LYS A 257 12.07 27.92 -0.50
N SER A 258 11.18 27.09 0.01
CA SER A 258 9.93 27.54 0.62
C SER A 258 10.11 27.93 2.08
N ASN A 259 11.17 27.42 2.74
CA ASN A 259 11.52 27.62 4.14
C ASN A 259 13.04 27.85 4.31
N GLU A 260 13.53 28.98 3.78
CA GLU A 260 14.96 29.32 3.78
C GLU A 260 15.56 29.40 5.19
N SER A 261 14.78 29.82 6.19
CA SER A 261 15.25 29.93 7.59
C SER A 261 15.63 28.57 8.19
N ALA A 262 14.80 27.54 7.97
CA ALA A 262 15.05 26.18 8.41
C ALA A 262 16.27 25.58 7.71
N TYR A 263 16.36 25.79 6.40
CA TYR A 263 17.50 25.32 5.61
C TYR A 263 18.81 26.04 5.98
N ARG A 264 18.77 27.34 6.26
CA ARG A 264 19.92 28.09 6.77
C ARG A 264 20.39 27.57 8.13
N ALA A 265 19.47 27.31 9.06
CA ALA A 265 19.80 26.71 10.35
C ALA A 265 20.46 25.33 10.17
N LEU A 266 19.92 24.48 9.28
CA LEU A 266 20.49 23.18 8.96
C LEU A 266 21.94 23.28 8.43
N LYS A 267 22.21 24.23 7.51
CA LYS A 267 23.57 24.48 7.01
C LYS A 267 24.53 24.97 8.08
N ILE A 268 24.06 25.76 9.04
CA ILE A 268 24.88 26.23 10.16
C ILE A 268 25.25 25.04 11.06
N LEU A 269 24.29 24.17 11.40
CA LEU A 269 24.55 22.95 12.19
C LEU A 269 25.56 22.02 11.51
N ASP A 270 25.50 21.87 10.19
CA ASP A 270 26.49 21.10 9.43
C ASP A 270 27.89 21.74 9.49
N ARG A 271 27.97 23.06 9.28
CA ARG A 271 29.24 23.81 9.30
C ARG A 271 29.90 23.77 10.68
N THR A 272 29.11 23.82 11.76
CA THR A 272 29.60 23.73 13.13
C THR A 272 29.83 22.28 13.60
N LYS A 273 29.62 21.28 12.72
CA LYS A 273 29.76 19.84 13.02
C LYS A 273 28.88 19.39 14.19
N GLU A 274 27.69 19.98 14.29
CA GLU A 274 26.68 19.61 15.27
C GLU A 274 25.74 18.50 14.77
N LEU A 275 25.75 18.17 13.48
CA LEU A 275 25.04 17.02 12.93
C LEU A 275 25.84 15.72 13.15
N LEU A 276 25.14 14.59 13.36
CA LEU A 276 25.75 13.26 13.48
C LEU A 276 26.05 12.61 12.12
N PHE A 277 25.83 13.34 11.03
CA PHE A 277 26.05 12.91 9.67
C PHE A 277 26.55 14.08 8.83
N ASP A 278 27.12 13.77 7.67
CA ASP A 278 27.49 14.76 6.67
C ASP A 278 26.26 15.16 5.84
N LEU A 279 25.90 16.45 5.88
CA LEU A 279 24.77 16.97 5.11
C LEU A 279 24.98 16.82 3.61
N SER A 280 26.22 16.90 3.12
CA SER A 280 26.51 16.72 1.69
C SER A 280 26.18 15.31 1.20
N ALA A 281 26.46 14.30 2.03
CA ALA A 281 26.09 12.91 1.77
C ALA A 281 24.58 12.71 1.79
N VAL A 282 23.85 13.36 2.73
CA VAL A 282 22.38 13.33 2.76
C VAL A 282 21.79 13.95 1.50
N VAL A 283 22.30 15.10 1.06
CA VAL A 283 21.84 15.78 -0.16
C VAL A 283 22.12 14.92 -1.40
N ALA A 284 23.29 14.31 -1.51
CA ALA A 284 23.61 13.41 -2.63
C ALA A 284 22.64 12.22 -2.69
N GLU A 285 22.42 11.53 -1.57
CA GLU A 285 21.47 10.41 -1.48
C GLU A 285 20.03 10.84 -1.76
N LEU A 286 19.61 12.01 -1.28
CA LEU A 286 18.30 12.59 -1.59
C LEU A 286 18.12 12.84 -3.08
N ILE A 287 19.09 13.46 -3.74
CA ILE A 287 19.03 13.75 -5.18
C ILE A 287 18.92 12.45 -5.98
N LYS A 288 19.66 11.39 -5.61
CA LYS A 288 19.60 10.07 -6.27
C LYS A 288 18.20 9.49 -6.34
N LEU A 289 17.37 9.71 -5.32
CA LEU A 289 16.00 9.20 -5.29
C LEU A 289 15.18 9.67 -6.50
N PHE A 290 15.50 10.83 -7.08
CA PHE A 290 14.72 11.42 -8.17
C PHE A 290 15.05 10.87 -9.57
N VAL A 291 16.05 10.01 -9.71
CA VAL A 291 16.42 9.45 -11.03
C VAL A 291 15.27 8.63 -11.64
N ASN A 292 14.50 7.95 -10.79
CA ASN A 292 13.44 7.03 -11.18
C ASN A 292 12.06 7.45 -10.68
N THR A 293 11.85 8.67 -10.18
CA THR A 293 10.54 9.12 -9.69
C THR A 293 9.98 10.27 -10.49
N ARG A 294 8.66 10.24 -10.72
CA ARG A 294 7.94 11.24 -11.51
C ARG A 294 8.06 12.65 -10.96
N SER A 295 8.33 12.81 -9.67
CA SER A 295 8.57 14.10 -9.01
C SER A 295 9.66 14.93 -9.71
N ILE A 296 10.60 14.32 -10.44
CA ILE A 296 11.61 15.03 -11.25
C ILE A 296 11.01 15.90 -12.36
N THR A 297 9.77 15.64 -12.80
CA THR A 297 9.08 16.46 -13.81
C THR A 297 8.41 17.69 -13.21
N SER A 298 8.41 17.86 -11.89
CA SER A 298 7.81 19.02 -11.22
C SER A 298 8.75 20.21 -11.22
N ALA A 299 8.26 21.38 -11.65
CA ALA A 299 9.04 22.63 -11.62
C ALA A 299 9.51 22.99 -10.21
N TYR A 300 8.69 22.71 -9.18
CA TYR A 300 9.08 22.91 -7.78
C TYR A 300 10.30 22.05 -7.41
N THR A 301 10.22 20.75 -7.67
CA THR A 301 11.28 19.79 -7.36
C THR A 301 12.56 20.10 -8.13
N ILE A 302 12.48 20.40 -9.42
CA ILE A 302 13.62 20.85 -10.23
C ILE A 302 14.33 22.04 -9.58
N ASN A 303 13.56 23.03 -9.11
CA ASN A 303 14.09 24.23 -8.49
C ASN A 303 14.76 23.96 -7.14
N VAL A 304 14.23 23.02 -6.35
CA VAL A 304 14.82 22.57 -5.09
C VAL A 304 16.11 21.82 -5.34
N LEU A 305 16.12 20.81 -6.22
CA LEU A 305 17.31 20.00 -6.51
C LEU A 305 18.48 20.84 -7.03
N ARG A 306 18.22 21.80 -7.92
CA ARG A 306 19.25 22.74 -8.40
C ARG A 306 19.81 23.62 -7.29
N HIS A 307 18.99 24.03 -6.33
CA HIS A 307 19.46 24.83 -5.20
C HIS A 307 20.31 23.99 -4.24
N LEU A 308 19.88 22.77 -3.94
CA LEU A 308 20.64 21.83 -3.12
C LEU A 308 21.98 21.47 -3.77
N TYR A 309 22.00 21.20 -5.07
CA TYR A 309 23.23 20.89 -5.80
C TYR A 309 24.19 22.09 -5.89
N ALA A 310 23.67 23.32 -6.00
CA ALA A 310 24.51 24.51 -5.99
C ALA A 310 25.22 24.72 -4.64
N ASP A 311 24.55 24.39 -3.54
CA ASP A 311 25.13 24.45 -2.19
C ASP A 311 26.05 23.24 -1.90
N PHE A 312 25.69 22.06 -2.40
CA PHE A 312 26.35 20.78 -2.15
C PHE A 312 26.58 20.02 -3.47
N PRO A 313 27.58 20.41 -4.27
CA PRO A 313 27.90 19.72 -5.50
C PRO A 313 28.41 18.30 -5.22
N SER A 314 28.11 17.36 -6.11
CA SER A 314 28.50 15.96 -5.99
C SER A 314 29.08 15.44 -7.30
N THR A 315 30.09 14.60 -7.20
CA THR A 315 30.70 13.87 -8.33
C THR A 315 30.01 12.54 -8.62
N ASP A 316 28.95 12.21 -7.87
CA ASP A 316 28.24 10.94 -8.02
C ASP A 316 27.56 10.86 -9.41
N PRO A 317 27.75 9.75 -10.16
CA PRO A 317 27.19 9.62 -11.50
C PRO A 317 25.66 9.68 -11.54
N THR A 318 24.97 9.16 -10.53
CA THR A 318 23.49 9.20 -10.46
C THR A 318 23.01 10.62 -10.16
N VAL A 319 23.69 11.34 -9.26
CA VAL A 319 23.40 12.77 -9.02
C VAL A 319 23.58 13.58 -10.31
N ARG A 320 24.67 13.35 -11.05
CA ARG A 320 24.89 13.98 -12.35
C ARG A 320 23.73 13.74 -13.31
N ILE A 321 23.27 12.48 -13.45
CA ILE A 321 22.11 12.14 -14.31
C ILE A 321 20.87 12.91 -13.87
N VAL A 322 20.56 12.95 -12.57
CA VAL A 322 19.39 13.70 -12.07
C VAL A 322 19.49 15.18 -12.40
N MET A 323 20.66 15.80 -12.22
CA MET A 323 20.85 17.21 -12.54
C MET A 323 20.73 17.49 -14.03
N LEU A 324 21.23 16.60 -14.89
CA LEU A 324 21.01 16.65 -16.33
C LEU A 324 19.52 16.56 -16.68
N LEU A 325 18.76 15.66 -16.03
CA LEU A 325 17.31 15.57 -16.20
C LEU A 325 16.61 16.88 -15.81
N THR A 326 17.05 17.56 -14.74
CA THR A 326 16.46 18.85 -14.37
C THR A 326 16.65 19.90 -15.47
N ALA A 327 17.78 19.87 -16.20
CA ALA A 327 18.02 20.77 -17.33
C ALA A 327 17.07 20.46 -18.50
N CYS A 328 16.97 19.19 -18.87
CA CYS A 328 16.17 18.72 -20.01
C CYS A 328 14.64 18.80 -19.79
N LEU A 329 14.16 18.54 -18.57
CA LEU A 329 12.72 18.48 -18.26
C LEU A 329 12.12 19.84 -17.91
N SER A 330 12.95 20.88 -17.71
CA SER A 330 12.44 22.22 -17.41
C SER A 330 11.65 22.80 -18.61
N ASP A 331 10.43 23.28 -18.36
CA ASP A 331 9.35 23.60 -19.33
C ASP A 331 9.72 24.43 -20.58
N ASN A 332 10.87 25.09 -20.57
CA ASN A 332 11.27 26.08 -21.57
C ASN A 332 12.23 25.58 -22.66
N VAL A 333 12.72 24.33 -22.65
CA VAL A 333 13.73 23.90 -23.66
C VAL A 333 13.12 23.63 -25.05
N LEU A 334 11.86 23.20 -25.10
CA LEU A 334 11.29 22.56 -26.28
C LEU A 334 10.38 23.46 -27.13
N VAL A 335 10.18 24.71 -26.71
CA VAL A 335 9.36 25.72 -27.42
C VAL A 335 10.24 26.77 -28.09
N GLN A 336 11.52 26.84 -27.73
CA GLN A 336 12.45 27.87 -28.20
C GLN A 336 13.03 27.51 -29.58
N PRO A 337 13.24 28.51 -30.46
CA PRO A 337 13.78 28.28 -31.81
C PRO A 337 15.23 27.78 -31.82
N ASN A 338 15.97 27.96 -30.72
CA ASN A 338 17.33 27.42 -30.53
C ASN A 338 17.41 26.52 -29.28
N PRO A 339 17.02 25.24 -29.40
CA PRO A 339 17.00 24.31 -28.28
C PRO A 339 18.40 23.95 -27.76
N SER A 340 19.41 23.87 -28.63
CA SER A 340 20.80 23.57 -28.24
C SER A 340 21.41 24.68 -27.40
N GLY A 341 21.29 25.94 -27.83
CA GLY A 341 21.74 27.10 -27.05
C GLY A 341 21.01 27.26 -25.71
N THR A 342 19.71 26.95 -25.67
CA THR A 342 18.91 26.98 -24.43
C THR A 342 19.32 25.88 -23.45
N LEU A 343 19.70 24.70 -23.95
CA LEU A 343 20.20 23.62 -23.10
C LEU A 343 21.59 23.95 -22.56
N LYS A 344 22.49 24.49 -23.40
CA LYS A 344 23.84 24.94 -22.99
C LYS A 344 23.79 25.93 -21.83
N SER A 345 22.98 26.99 -21.96
CA SER A 345 22.85 28.03 -20.93
C SER A 345 22.26 27.52 -19.60
N LYS A 346 21.59 26.36 -19.59
CA LYS A 346 21.12 25.71 -18.36
C LYS A 346 22.14 24.75 -17.75
N LEU A 347 22.98 24.12 -18.57
CA LEU A 347 23.98 23.15 -18.12
C LEU A 347 25.24 23.82 -17.57
N GLU A 348 25.63 24.95 -18.16
CA GLU A 348 26.85 25.68 -17.79
C GLU A 348 26.83 26.19 -16.34
N PRO A 349 25.76 26.83 -15.82
CA PRO A 349 25.70 27.24 -14.41
C PRO A 349 25.72 26.08 -13.42
N LEU A 350 25.37 24.87 -13.87
CA LEU A 350 25.40 23.66 -13.05
C LEU A 350 26.75 22.93 -13.13
N GLY A 351 27.71 23.43 -13.94
CA GLY A 351 29.01 22.79 -14.13
C GLY A 351 28.90 21.37 -14.71
N LEU A 352 27.86 21.10 -15.51
CA LEU A 352 27.61 19.76 -16.05
C LEU A 352 28.28 19.52 -17.41
N LEU A 353 28.87 20.53 -18.03
CA LEU A 353 29.62 20.42 -19.28
C LEU A 353 31.07 19.99 -19.02
N PRO A 354 31.70 19.24 -19.95
CA PRO A 354 31.12 18.73 -21.21
C PRO A 354 30.18 17.54 -20.98
N LEU A 355 29.24 17.32 -21.91
CA LEU A 355 28.44 16.10 -21.94
C LEU A 355 29.22 14.96 -22.57
N THR A 356 28.97 13.74 -22.10
CA THR A 356 29.53 12.51 -22.67
C THR A 356 28.49 11.76 -23.50
N ARG A 357 28.95 10.84 -24.38
CA ARG A 357 28.06 9.90 -25.10
C ARG A 357 27.13 9.15 -24.14
N LYS A 358 27.65 8.75 -22.98
CA LYS A 358 26.89 8.05 -21.94
C LYS A 358 25.79 8.93 -21.35
N ASP A 359 26.08 10.20 -21.07
CA ASP A 359 25.07 11.15 -20.55
C ASP A 359 23.86 11.25 -21.50
N ILE A 360 24.11 11.33 -22.82
CA ILE A 360 23.03 11.39 -23.82
C ILE A 360 22.15 10.14 -23.76
N VAL A 361 22.77 8.96 -23.75
CA VAL A 361 22.03 7.69 -23.72
C VAL A 361 21.23 7.55 -22.43
N ASP A 362 21.82 7.88 -21.28
CA ASP A 362 21.17 7.77 -19.97
C ASP A 362 19.98 8.74 -19.85
N ILE A 363 20.11 9.97 -20.37
CA ILE A 363 19.00 10.94 -20.43
C ILE A 363 17.89 10.44 -21.36
N LEU A 364 18.22 10.02 -22.59
CA LEU A 364 17.21 9.60 -23.58
C LEU A 364 16.51 8.30 -23.21
N THR A 365 17.14 7.46 -22.39
CA THR A 365 16.52 6.24 -21.89
C THR A 365 15.71 6.46 -20.60
N ASN A 366 15.91 7.56 -19.87
CA ASN A 366 15.15 7.84 -18.65
C ASN A 366 13.60 7.88 -18.87
N PRO A 367 12.78 7.18 -18.06
CA PRO A 367 11.32 7.03 -18.27
C PRO A 367 10.52 8.33 -18.46
N PHE A 368 11.01 9.47 -17.98
CA PHE A 368 10.29 10.75 -17.98
C PHE A 368 10.67 11.66 -19.16
N VAL A 369 11.69 11.32 -19.94
CA VAL A 369 12.14 12.11 -21.09
C VAL A 369 11.47 11.62 -22.38
N GLU A 370 10.49 12.34 -22.92
CA GLU A 370 9.83 11.90 -24.16
C GLU A 370 10.46 12.45 -25.45
N LYS A 371 10.98 13.69 -25.40
CA LYS A 371 11.46 14.42 -26.58
C LYS A 371 12.98 14.25 -26.72
N HIS A 372 13.43 13.77 -27.89
CA HIS A 372 14.84 13.49 -28.17
C HIS A 372 15.53 14.55 -29.03
N SER A 373 14.80 15.29 -29.86
CA SER A 373 15.36 16.18 -30.88
C SER A 373 16.35 17.21 -30.31
N ALA A 374 15.95 17.95 -29.27
CA ALA A 374 16.79 18.98 -28.66
C ALA A 374 18.15 18.46 -28.18
N LEU A 375 18.20 17.24 -27.65
CA LEU A 375 19.45 16.64 -27.15
C LEU A 375 20.31 16.08 -28.29
N VAL A 376 19.67 15.55 -29.34
CA VAL A 376 20.36 15.09 -30.55
C VAL A 376 20.97 16.28 -31.30
N ASP A 377 20.25 17.39 -31.41
CA ASP A 377 20.74 18.61 -32.04
C ASP A 377 21.89 19.20 -31.23
N PHE A 378 21.77 19.25 -29.89
CA PHE A 378 22.87 19.62 -29.01
C PHE A 378 24.12 18.73 -29.21
N ALA A 379 23.94 17.42 -29.34
CA ALA A 379 25.04 16.48 -29.54
C ALA A 379 25.76 16.68 -30.89
N LYS A 380 25.04 17.14 -31.93
CA LYS A 380 25.64 17.52 -33.21
C LYS A 380 26.39 18.84 -33.11
N ASP A 381 25.72 19.86 -32.59
CA ASP A 381 26.20 21.25 -32.64
C ASP A 381 27.34 21.51 -31.64
N GLU A 382 27.25 20.97 -30.43
CA GLU A 382 28.13 21.35 -29.30
C GLU A 382 29.15 20.26 -28.94
N MET A 383 28.89 18.99 -29.29
CA MET A 383 29.83 17.89 -29.04
C MET A 383 30.62 17.46 -30.28
N ASN A 384 30.37 18.07 -31.45
CA ASN A 384 31.00 17.73 -32.72
C ASN A 384 30.95 16.23 -33.07
N LEU A 385 29.87 15.53 -32.67
CA LEU A 385 29.71 14.12 -32.99
C LEU A 385 29.42 13.94 -34.48
N SER A 386 30.04 12.94 -35.10
CA SER A 386 29.77 12.64 -36.51
C SER A 386 28.35 12.12 -36.70
N SER A 387 27.81 12.23 -37.91
CA SER A 387 26.52 11.62 -38.26
C SER A 387 26.49 10.10 -38.00
N SER A 388 27.64 9.42 -38.06
CA SER A 388 27.76 8.01 -37.70
C SER A 388 27.61 7.79 -36.20
N ASP A 389 28.29 8.59 -35.37
CA ASP A 389 28.20 8.47 -33.91
C ASP A 389 26.77 8.73 -33.40
N ILE A 390 26.09 9.72 -34.00
CA ILE A 390 24.68 10.01 -33.70
C ILE A 390 23.79 8.82 -34.08
N LYS A 391 24.04 8.19 -35.23
CA LYS A 391 23.31 7.00 -35.67
C LYS A 391 23.47 5.87 -34.64
N ASP A 392 24.69 5.64 -34.15
CA ASP A 392 24.99 4.60 -33.17
C ASP A 392 24.35 4.88 -31.80
N ILE A 393 24.33 6.15 -31.37
CA ILE A 393 23.63 6.58 -30.16
C ILE A 393 22.12 6.32 -30.29
N LEU A 394 21.51 6.73 -31.41
CA LEU A 394 20.07 6.54 -31.63
C LEU A 394 19.69 5.06 -31.69
N GLN A 395 20.53 4.23 -32.29
CA GLN A 395 20.39 2.79 -32.29
C GLN A 395 20.43 2.22 -30.87
N GLU A 396 21.44 2.57 -30.08
CA GLU A 396 21.58 2.12 -28.69
C GLU A 396 20.37 2.56 -27.83
N VAL A 397 19.95 3.81 -27.96
CA VAL A 397 18.79 4.37 -27.24
C VAL A 397 17.52 3.62 -27.62
N ALA A 398 17.28 3.39 -28.91
CA ALA A 398 16.09 2.70 -29.38
C ALA A 398 16.04 1.25 -28.83
N VAL A 399 17.15 0.52 -28.86
CA VAL A 399 17.22 -0.85 -28.32
C VAL A 399 16.99 -0.85 -26.80
N LYS A 400 17.60 0.06 -26.04
CA LYS A 400 17.38 0.18 -24.59
C LYS A 400 15.92 0.55 -24.26
N CYS A 401 15.29 1.41 -25.05
CA CYS A 401 13.91 1.82 -24.85
C CYS A 401 12.90 0.66 -24.97
N LEU A 402 13.24 -0.47 -25.62
CA LEU A 402 12.37 -1.65 -25.67
C LEU A 402 12.03 -2.20 -24.28
N LYS A 403 12.97 -2.13 -23.33
CA LYS A 403 12.79 -2.58 -21.94
C LYS A 403 12.01 -1.59 -21.08
N ILE A 404 11.92 -0.33 -21.51
CA ILE A 404 11.39 0.76 -20.71
C ILE A 404 9.96 1.04 -21.17
N GLY A 405 9.00 0.40 -20.53
CA GLY A 405 7.63 0.36 -21.03
C GLY A 405 6.97 1.72 -21.20
N SER A 406 7.39 2.81 -20.54
CA SER A 406 6.84 4.15 -20.80
C SER A 406 7.31 4.80 -22.12
N LYS A 407 8.28 4.22 -22.83
CA LYS A 407 8.94 4.81 -24.01
C LYS A 407 8.24 4.57 -25.35
N GLY A 408 7.01 4.05 -25.38
CA GLY A 408 6.30 3.75 -26.64
C GLY A 408 6.20 4.96 -27.58
N LYS A 409 5.94 6.16 -27.04
CA LYS A 409 5.90 7.42 -27.82
C LYS A 409 7.27 7.82 -28.37
N THR A 410 8.32 7.69 -27.56
CA THR A 410 9.69 8.04 -27.97
C THR A 410 10.16 7.10 -29.08
N LEU A 411 9.92 5.80 -28.94
CA LEU A 411 10.21 4.80 -29.98
C LEU A 411 9.48 5.09 -31.28
N LYS A 412 8.18 5.40 -31.21
CA LYS A 412 7.40 5.80 -32.38
C LYS A 412 8.07 6.96 -33.13
N LYS A 413 8.38 8.05 -32.43
CA LYS A 413 9.03 9.22 -33.04
C LYS A 413 10.42 8.91 -33.59
N LEU A 414 11.23 8.14 -32.87
CA LEU A 414 12.57 7.74 -33.32
C LEU A 414 12.49 6.95 -34.62
N VAL A 415 11.61 5.96 -34.71
CA VAL A 415 11.43 5.13 -35.92
C VAL A 415 10.84 5.93 -37.07
N ASP A 416 9.89 6.83 -36.80
CA ASP A 416 9.29 7.70 -37.82
C ASP A 416 10.32 8.68 -38.42
N CYS A 417 11.23 9.22 -37.59
CA CYS A 417 12.32 10.09 -38.05
C CYS A 417 13.50 9.32 -38.67
N HIS A 418 13.72 8.06 -38.26
CA HIS A 418 14.87 7.25 -38.66
C HIS A 418 14.44 5.82 -39.07
N PRO A 419 13.96 5.63 -40.31
CA PRO A 419 13.36 4.36 -40.74
C PRO A 419 14.27 3.12 -40.62
N TYR A 420 15.60 3.29 -40.68
CA TYR A 420 16.56 2.19 -40.53
C TYR A 420 16.46 1.49 -39.16
N LEU A 421 15.99 2.19 -38.12
CA LEU A 421 15.81 1.62 -36.78
C LEU A 421 14.76 0.50 -36.78
N HIS A 422 13.85 0.45 -37.75
CA HIS A 422 12.85 -0.61 -37.83
C HIS A 422 13.49 -2.00 -37.94
N ALA A 423 14.45 -2.17 -38.86
CA ALA A 423 15.14 -3.44 -39.06
C ALA A 423 16.00 -3.80 -37.84
N VAL A 424 16.73 -2.81 -37.31
CA VAL A 424 17.59 -2.99 -36.14
C VAL A 424 16.81 -3.44 -34.91
N LEU A 425 15.65 -2.83 -34.65
CA LEU A 425 14.80 -3.19 -33.51
C LEU A 425 14.18 -4.58 -33.67
N GLN A 426 13.79 -4.99 -34.88
CA GLN A 426 13.28 -6.34 -35.13
C GLN A 426 14.36 -7.39 -34.89
N GLU A 427 15.56 -7.17 -35.44
CA GLU A 427 16.70 -8.07 -35.27
C GLU A 427 17.11 -8.18 -33.79
N ASN A 428 17.30 -7.05 -33.12
CA ASN A 428 17.68 -7.03 -31.70
C ASN A 428 16.62 -7.63 -30.79
N ALA A 429 15.33 -7.44 -31.09
CA ALA A 429 14.29 -8.00 -30.27
C ALA A 429 14.33 -9.53 -30.27
N VAL A 430 14.50 -10.14 -31.44
CA VAL A 430 14.57 -11.60 -31.56
C VAL A 430 15.90 -12.12 -30.99
N GLN A 431 17.02 -11.51 -31.36
CA GLN A 431 18.35 -11.99 -30.94
C GLN A 431 18.58 -11.88 -29.42
N CYS A 432 18.10 -10.80 -28.78
CA CYS A 432 18.38 -10.53 -27.37
C CYS A 432 17.26 -10.95 -26.42
N TYR A 433 16.02 -11.09 -26.92
CA TYR A 433 14.85 -11.28 -26.07
C TYR A 433 13.96 -12.46 -26.49
N ALA A 434 14.28 -13.25 -27.50
CA ALA A 434 13.56 -14.51 -27.68
C ALA A 434 13.77 -15.41 -26.44
N ILE A 435 12.68 -15.87 -25.84
CA ILE A 435 12.70 -16.79 -24.70
C ILE A 435 12.18 -18.14 -25.20
N ASN A 436 13.00 -19.17 -25.13
CA ASN A 436 12.56 -20.54 -25.33
C ASN A 436 12.03 -21.12 -24.00
N LEU A 437 11.21 -22.17 -24.09
CA LEU A 437 10.68 -22.84 -22.90
C LEU A 437 11.77 -23.43 -21.99
N ASP A 438 12.92 -23.75 -22.57
CA ASP A 438 14.09 -24.29 -21.86
C ASP A 438 14.90 -23.20 -21.13
N ASP A 439 14.73 -21.92 -21.51
CA ASP A 439 15.37 -20.78 -20.84
C ASP A 439 14.64 -20.38 -19.54
N LEU A 440 13.46 -20.96 -19.27
CA LEU A 440 12.68 -20.70 -18.06
C LEU A 440 13.16 -21.53 -16.87
N PRO A 441 13.00 -21.05 -15.63
CA PRO A 441 13.34 -21.82 -14.43
C PRO A 441 12.71 -23.22 -14.42
N SER A 442 13.41 -24.17 -13.80
CA SER A 442 12.87 -25.51 -13.60
C SER A 442 11.56 -25.45 -12.80
N TYR A 443 10.57 -26.24 -13.19
CA TYR A 443 9.25 -26.24 -12.53
C TYR A 443 9.33 -26.76 -11.08
N ASP A 444 10.44 -27.43 -10.74
CA ASP A 444 10.73 -27.88 -9.39
C ASP A 444 11.15 -26.72 -8.47
N ASP A 445 11.66 -25.61 -9.03
CA ASP A 445 12.06 -24.40 -8.29
C ASP A 445 10.93 -23.36 -8.28
N GLU A 446 9.99 -23.54 -7.35
CA GLU A 446 8.83 -22.65 -7.19
C GLU A 446 9.22 -21.21 -6.87
N GLU A 447 10.32 -20.99 -6.15
CA GLU A 447 10.78 -19.65 -5.78
C GLU A 447 11.32 -18.92 -7.02
N ALA A 448 12.17 -19.57 -7.82
CA ALA A 448 12.63 -19.01 -9.08
C ALA A 448 11.48 -18.80 -10.07
N CYS A 449 10.55 -19.74 -10.19
CA CYS A 449 9.37 -19.61 -11.05
C CYS A 449 8.45 -18.45 -10.64
N ALA A 450 8.22 -18.27 -9.34
CA ALA A 450 7.38 -17.20 -8.81
C ALA A 450 8.01 -15.81 -8.97
N THR A 451 9.34 -15.71 -8.85
CA THR A 451 10.09 -14.44 -8.94
C THR A 451 10.53 -14.09 -10.36
N TYR A 452 10.48 -15.03 -11.32
CA TYR A 452 10.90 -14.78 -12.70
C TYR A 452 10.05 -13.71 -13.39
N GLU A 453 10.71 -12.72 -13.97
CA GLU A 453 10.10 -11.65 -14.78
C GLU A 453 10.86 -11.47 -16.10
N ALA A 454 10.13 -11.48 -17.21
CA ALA A 454 10.69 -11.21 -18.52
C ALA A 454 11.12 -9.73 -18.64
N PRO A 455 12.18 -9.42 -19.41
CA PRO A 455 12.74 -8.06 -19.47
C PRO A 455 11.92 -7.05 -20.29
N LEU A 456 10.94 -7.49 -21.08
CA LEU A 456 10.05 -6.63 -21.88
C LEU A 456 8.65 -6.69 -21.30
N CYS A 457 7.79 -5.70 -21.60
CA CYS A 457 6.41 -5.66 -21.09
C CYS A 457 6.34 -5.89 -19.57
N ARG A 458 7.20 -5.25 -18.78
CA ARG A 458 7.07 -5.27 -17.32
C ARG A 458 5.88 -4.42 -16.90
N ASP A 459 5.12 -4.88 -15.91
CA ASP A 459 4.01 -4.12 -15.36
C ASP A 459 4.52 -3.12 -14.32
N PHE A 460 4.22 -1.84 -14.56
CA PHE A 460 4.66 -0.72 -13.72
C PHE A 460 3.82 -0.58 -12.44
N ASN A 461 2.62 -1.17 -12.40
CA ASN A 461 1.72 -1.07 -11.25
C ASN A 461 1.98 -2.17 -10.21
N THR A 462 2.48 -3.34 -10.61
CA THR A 462 2.70 -4.50 -9.72
C THR A 462 4.10 -4.58 -9.12
N SER A 463 5.05 -3.76 -9.60
CA SER A 463 6.43 -3.67 -9.08
C SER A 463 6.52 -3.19 -7.61
N SER A 464 5.39 -2.84 -6.97
CA SER A 464 5.30 -2.62 -5.52
C SER A 464 5.80 -3.82 -4.68
N LYS A 465 5.85 -5.04 -5.26
CA LYS A 465 6.49 -6.19 -4.59
C LYS A 465 8.02 -6.07 -4.51
N ALA A 466 8.68 -5.36 -5.42
CA ALA A 466 10.14 -5.21 -5.44
C ALA A 466 10.65 -4.23 -4.37
N THR A 467 9.83 -3.27 -3.92
CA THR A 467 10.20 -2.31 -2.87
C THR A 467 10.31 -2.95 -1.47
N ARG A 468 9.84 -4.20 -1.29
CA ARG A 468 10.10 -4.97 -0.06
C ARG A 468 11.51 -5.59 -0.01
N ASN A 469 12.19 -5.72 -1.15
CA ASN A 469 13.47 -6.44 -1.23
C ASN A 469 14.68 -5.53 -1.52
N SER A 470 14.49 -4.26 -1.90
CA SER A 470 15.61 -3.33 -2.14
C SER A 470 16.28 -2.80 -0.86
N SER A 471 15.85 -3.23 0.33
CA SER A 471 16.52 -2.98 1.61
C SER A 471 17.15 -4.24 2.24
N VAL A 472 17.16 -5.38 1.54
CA VAL A 472 17.73 -6.63 2.05
C VAL A 472 18.65 -7.25 0.99
N ALA A 473 19.83 -6.66 0.85
CA ALA A 473 20.96 -7.30 0.18
C ALA A 473 22.17 -7.33 1.14
N ALA A 474 21.97 -7.92 2.32
CA ALA A 474 23.00 -8.53 3.16
C ALA A 474 22.33 -9.36 4.27
N GLY A 475 22.57 -10.68 4.29
CA GLY A 475 22.22 -11.56 5.42
C GLY A 475 21.28 -12.71 5.07
N LEU A 476 21.85 -13.87 4.70
CA LEU A 476 21.20 -15.18 4.84
C LEU A 476 21.05 -15.52 6.32
N HIS A 477 19.87 -15.98 6.78
CA HIS A 477 19.65 -17.33 7.34
C HIS A 477 18.23 -17.54 7.88
N SER A 478 17.62 -18.65 7.42
CA SER A 478 16.64 -19.57 8.03
C SER A 478 15.46 -19.04 8.88
N ALA A 479 14.25 -19.30 8.38
CA ALA A 479 12.98 -19.24 9.10
C ALA A 479 12.64 -20.58 9.81
N GLU A 480 11.99 -20.49 10.97
CA GLU A 480 11.10 -21.53 11.51
C GLU A 480 9.66 -20.99 11.65
N PRO A 481 8.61 -21.81 11.44
CA PRO A 481 7.22 -21.35 11.36
C PRO A 481 6.46 -21.59 12.67
N ASN A 482 5.63 -20.63 13.11
CA ASN A 482 4.61 -20.92 14.13
C ASN A 482 3.19 -20.47 13.73
N ALA A 483 2.35 -21.51 13.66
CA ALA A 483 0.90 -21.68 13.74
C ALA A 483 -0.07 -20.48 13.70
N SER A 484 -0.95 -20.56 12.71
CA SER A 484 -2.27 -19.94 12.60
C SER A 484 -3.32 -20.62 13.48
N GLY A 485 -4.14 -19.84 14.21
CA GLY A 485 -5.34 -20.29 14.91
C GLY A 485 -6.57 -19.49 14.49
N ASP A 486 -7.62 -20.23 14.08
CA ASP A 486 -8.90 -19.75 13.55
C ASP A 486 -9.82 -19.08 14.60
N ALA A 487 -10.64 -18.17 14.09
CA ALA A 487 -11.66 -17.41 14.82
C ALA A 487 -12.95 -18.22 15.10
N ILE A 488 -13.55 -18.00 16.27
CA ILE A 488 -14.95 -18.33 16.57
C ILE A 488 -15.65 -17.06 17.08
N ALA A 489 -16.81 -16.76 16.50
CA ALA A 489 -17.64 -15.61 16.81
C ALA A 489 -18.57 -15.89 18.01
N THR A 490 -18.61 -14.96 18.97
CA THR A 490 -19.70 -14.83 19.94
C THR A 490 -20.02 -13.35 20.16
N ASP A 491 -21.32 -13.04 20.07
CA ASP A 491 -21.95 -11.73 20.20
C ASP A 491 -22.06 -11.30 21.67
N GLY A 492 -21.68 -10.06 21.97
CA GLY A 492 -21.75 -9.45 23.29
C GLY A 492 -21.28 -7.98 23.26
N ARG A 493 -22.20 -7.04 23.44
CA ARG A 493 -21.92 -5.59 23.52
C ARG A 493 -21.21 -5.26 24.84
N GLU A 494 -19.88 -5.19 24.81
CA GLU A 494 -19.06 -4.40 25.73
C GLU A 494 -17.92 -3.72 24.94
N MET A 495 -17.16 -2.84 25.59
CA MET A 495 -16.23 -1.86 25.01
C MET A 495 -15.47 -2.37 23.78
N ASP A 496 -15.44 -1.58 22.69
CA ASP A 496 -14.45 -1.71 21.62
C ASP A 496 -13.04 -1.54 22.24
N GLU A 497 -12.46 -2.64 22.70
CA GLU A 497 -11.11 -2.79 23.28
C GLU A 497 -10.21 -3.43 22.23
N ASP A 498 -9.75 -2.64 21.26
CA ASP A 498 -8.64 -3.01 20.37
C ASP A 498 -7.68 -1.82 20.29
N GLU A 499 -6.92 -1.59 21.36
CA GLU A 499 -5.73 -0.73 21.37
C GLU A 499 -4.92 -0.97 22.66
N SER A 500 -4.22 -2.10 22.75
CA SER A 500 -3.06 -2.26 23.62
C SER A 500 -1.80 -2.26 22.75
N GLY A 501 -0.95 -1.25 22.96
CA GLY A 501 0.38 -1.19 22.38
C GLY A 501 1.25 -2.27 23.03
N ASN A 502 1.31 -3.44 22.40
CA ASN A 502 2.29 -4.46 22.75
C ASN A 502 3.61 -4.11 22.06
N GLU A 503 4.33 -3.12 22.57
CA GLU A 503 5.75 -2.94 22.29
C GLU A 503 6.52 -3.88 23.22
N GLY A 504 6.79 -5.09 22.74
CA GLY A 504 7.75 -5.99 23.39
C GLY A 504 9.15 -5.35 23.44
N PRO A 505 10.04 -5.83 24.32
CA PRO A 505 11.36 -5.25 24.49
C PRO A 505 12.14 -5.33 23.18
N VAL A 506 12.43 -4.17 22.61
CA VAL A 506 13.28 -4.03 21.42
C VAL A 506 14.66 -4.57 21.78
N GLN A 507 14.99 -5.76 21.27
CA GLN A 507 16.38 -6.22 21.24
C GLN A 507 17.17 -5.24 20.38
N ALA A 508 18.23 -4.68 20.96
CA ALA A 508 19.15 -3.79 20.30
C ALA A 508 19.84 -4.51 19.14
N GLU A 509 19.30 -4.36 17.94
CA GLU A 509 19.97 -4.75 16.70
C GLU A 509 21.12 -3.78 16.43
N SER A 510 22.33 -4.33 16.34
CA SER A 510 23.56 -3.60 16.06
C SER A 510 23.58 -3.12 14.60
N GLY A 511 23.40 -1.81 14.39
CA GLY A 511 23.63 -1.16 13.12
C GLY A 511 23.49 0.36 13.21
N ASN A 512 24.61 1.07 13.39
CA ASN A 512 24.70 2.54 13.53
C ASN A 512 24.00 3.36 12.41
N THR A 513 23.58 2.73 11.30
CA THR A 513 22.87 3.40 10.20
C THR A 513 21.35 3.47 10.39
N SER A 514 20.75 2.60 11.20
CA SER A 514 19.29 2.58 11.39
C SER A 514 18.80 3.75 12.26
N GLU A 515 19.59 4.13 13.26
CA GLU A 515 19.20 5.15 14.25
C GLU A 515 19.14 6.58 13.67
N LEU A 516 19.93 6.83 12.62
CA LEU A 516 19.99 8.12 11.92
C LEU A 516 18.84 8.33 10.92
N GLY A 517 18.00 7.32 10.66
CA GLY A 517 16.81 7.43 9.81
C GLY A 517 17.05 7.29 8.30
N ILE A 518 15.96 7.02 7.58
CA ILE A 518 15.91 6.81 6.12
C ILE A 518 15.65 8.13 5.39
N ILE A 519 16.33 8.35 4.26
CA ILE A 519 16.14 9.52 3.41
C ILE A 519 14.92 9.31 2.51
N GLY A 520 13.97 10.24 2.54
CA GLY A 520 12.75 10.22 1.72
C GLY A 520 12.59 11.50 0.89
N GLN A 521 11.63 11.48 -0.03
CA GLN A 521 11.28 12.64 -0.89
C GLN A 521 10.21 13.56 -0.27
N ASP A 522 9.70 13.23 0.91
CA ASP A 522 8.63 13.98 1.55
C ASP A 522 9.11 15.35 2.01
N THR A 523 8.23 16.34 1.96
CA THR A 523 8.51 17.66 2.51
C THR A 523 8.21 17.67 4.00
N LEU A 524 8.92 18.54 4.73
CA LEU A 524 8.71 18.78 6.16
C LEU A 524 7.23 19.02 6.50
N SER A 525 6.56 19.89 5.77
CA SER A 525 5.15 20.25 5.98
C SER A 525 4.19 19.11 5.64
N SER A 526 4.58 18.17 4.77
CA SER A 526 3.78 16.97 4.48
C SER A 526 3.86 16.00 5.65
N MET A 527 5.07 15.76 6.17
CA MET A 527 5.30 14.87 7.30
C MET A 527 4.69 15.38 8.61
N ILE A 528 4.81 16.69 8.89
CA ILE A 528 4.13 17.32 10.03
C ILE A 528 2.61 17.08 9.96
N ARG A 529 1.99 17.25 8.79
CA ARG A 529 0.56 17.03 8.62
C ARG A 529 0.19 15.56 8.81
N GLN A 530 1.03 14.64 8.38
CA GLN A 530 0.82 13.20 8.62
C GLN A 530 0.88 12.87 10.11
N ASP A 531 1.87 13.41 10.83
CA ASP A 531 2.02 13.20 12.28
C ASP A 531 0.87 13.81 13.08
N GLU A 532 0.44 15.04 12.74
CA GLU A 532 -0.71 15.69 13.38
C GLU A 532 -2.03 14.94 13.15
N MET A 533 -2.13 14.18 12.05
CA MET A 533 -3.30 13.35 11.74
C MET A 533 -3.26 11.96 12.40
N ALA A 534 -2.12 11.53 12.93
CA ALA A 534 -1.91 10.21 13.51
C ALA A 534 -1.68 10.31 15.03
N PRO A 535 -2.74 10.41 15.87
CA PRO A 535 -3.67 9.27 16.05
C PRO A 535 -5.08 9.70 16.48
N THR A 536 -6.06 9.84 15.58
CA THR A 536 -7.45 10.07 16.05
C THR A 536 -8.55 9.34 15.31
N ARG A 537 -8.30 8.66 14.19
CA ARG A 537 -9.39 7.98 13.46
C ARG A 537 -8.93 6.69 12.82
N SER A 538 -9.38 5.58 13.41
CA SER A 538 -9.72 4.27 12.82
C SER A 538 -8.96 3.90 11.54
N ARG A 539 -8.24 2.75 11.59
CA ARG A 539 -7.62 2.05 10.45
C ARG A 539 -8.43 2.08 9.14
N ARG A 540 -9.77 2.20 9.18
CA ARG A 540 -10.62 2.34 7.99
C ARG A 540 -10.35 3.58 7.14
N ARG A 541 -9.75 4.66 7.64
CA ARG A 541 -9.44 5.87 6.83
C ARG A 541 -7.97 6.01 6.42
N SER A 542 -7.05 5.27 7.03
CA SER A 542 -5.62 5.30 6.66
C SER A 542 -5.39 4.89 5.20
N PHE A 543 -6.13 3.88 4.71
CA PHE A 543 -6.07 3.45 3.31
C PHE A 543 -6.49 4.51 2.30
N TYR A 544 -7.34 5.47 2.67
CA TYR A 544 -7.82 6.50 1.76
C TYR A 544 -6.81 7.64 1.54
N PHE A 545 -6.01 7.99 2.53
CA PHE A 545 -5.03 9.08 2.36
C PHE A 545 -3.75 8.62 1.65
N SER A 546 -3.32 7.39 1.89
CA SER A 546 -2.14 6.80 1.21
C SER A 546 -2.34 6.58 -0.30
N TYR A 547 -3.58 6.58 -0.79
CA TYR A 547 -3.89 6.35 -2.21
C TYR A 547 -4.15 7.62 -3.03
N PHE A 548 -4.45 8.76 -2.39
CA PHE A 548 -4.97 9.95 -3.09
C PHE A 548 -4.23 11.27 -2.83
N GLY A 549 -3.12 11.27 -2.10
CA GLY A 549 -2.27 12.46 -1.99
C GLY A 549 -1.57 12.79 -3.31
N SER A 550 -1.47 14.08 -3.68
CA SER A 550 -0.62 14.54 -4.80
C SER A 550 0.81 13.99 -4.70
N ASP A 551 1.29 13.86 -3.47
CA ASP A 551 2.66 13.45 -3.14
C ASP A 551 2.91 11.97 -3.46
N THR A 552 1.89 11.12 -3.39
CA THR A 552 2.03 9.68 -3.70
C THR A 552 2.15 9.45 -5.20
N THR A 553 1.46 10.27 -6.01
CA THR A 553 1.57 10.21 -7.47
C THR A 553 2.93 10.70 -7.99
N GLY A 554 3.62 11.55 -7.22
CA GLY A 554 4.97 12.03 -7.54
C GLY A 554 6.05 10.96 -7.33
N LYS A 555 5.83 10.01 -6.42
CA LYS A 555 6.78 8.92 -6.15
C LYS A 555 6.68 7.75 -7.14
N LEU A 556 5.76 7.81 -8.09
CA LEU A 556 5.57 6.76 -9.10
C LEU A 556 6.77 6.70 -10.06
N GLY A 557 7.15 5.47 -10.42
CA GLY A 557 8.27 5.19 -11.32
C GLY A 557 7.99 5.36 -12.81
N TYR A 558 6.85 5.97 -13.16
CA TYR A 558 6.38 6.08 -14.54
C TYR A 558 5.67 7.42 -14.78
N PRO A 559 5.71 7.97 -16.01
CA PRO A 559 5.04 9.23 -16.35
C PRO A 559 3.51 9.05 -16.39
N THR A 560 2.76 10.15 -16.23
CA THR A 560 1.29 10.09 -16.22
C THR A 560 0.66 9.70 -17.55
N ASP A 561 1.27 10.07 -18.67
CA ASP A 561 0.79 9.73 -20.00
C ASP A 561 1.79 8.80 -20.69
N PHE A 562 1.79 7.54 -20.28
CA PHE A 562 2.62 6.51 -20.85
C PHE A 562 1.85 5.71 -21.91
N ILE A 563 2.47 5.52 -23.08
CA ILE A 563 2.09 4.44 -23.99
C ILE A 563 3.04 3.29 -23.72
N PRO A 564 2.53 2.14 -23.24
CA PRO A 564 3.33 0.93 -23.13
C PRO A 564 4.05 0.63 -24.45
N VAL A 565 5.35 0.36 -24.40
CA VAL A 565 6.10 -0.09 -25.59
C VAL A 565 5.41 -1.27 -26.25
N GLY A 566 4.87 -2.22 -25.48
CA GLY A 566 4.09 -3.34 -26.01
C GLY A 566 2.84 -2.91 -26.81
N ARG A 567 2.18 -1.81 -26.44
CA ARG A 567 1.05 -1.25 -27.21
C ARG A 567 1.54 -0.67 -28.54
N TRP A 568 2.63 0.10 -28.53
CA TRP A 568 3.24 0.61 -29.74
C TRP A 568 3.69 -0.53 -30.69
N VAL A 569 4.31 -1.58 -30.15
CA VAL A 569 4.69 -2.76 -30.94
C VAL A 569 3.47 -3.42 -31.58
N LYS A 570 2.39 -3.63 -30.80
CA LYS A 570 1.14 -4.21 -31.29
C LYS A 570 0.49 -3.38 -32.41
N GLU A 571 0.58 -2.06 -32.34
CA GLU A 571 0.03 -1.16 -33.37
C GLU A 571 0.90 -1.10 -34.63
N ARG A 572 2.23 -1.18 -34.47
CA ARG A 572 3.18 -0.94 -35.57
C ARG A 572 3.53 -2.19 -36.35
N TYR A 573 3.61 -3.34 -35.68
CA TYR A 573 4.06 -4.59 -36.28
C TYR A 573 2.88 -5.54 -36.48
N PRO A 574 2.84 -6.31 -37.58
CA PRO A 574 1.86 -7.37 -37.74
C PRO A 574 1.93 -8.35 -36.56
N VAL A 575 0.78 -8.85 -36.12
CA VAL A 575 0.66 -9.81 -35.01
C VAL A 575 1.55 -11.04 -35.20
N ARG A 576 1.80 -11.43 -36.46
CA ARG A 576 2.63 -12.58 -36.85
C ARG A 576 4.10 -12.26 -37.10
N SER A 577 4.56 -11.05 -36.78
CA SER A 577 5.98 -10.73 -36.86
C SER A 577 6.72 -11.31 -35.66
N ALA A 578 7.99 -11.68 -35.84
CA ALA A 578 8.83 -12.17 -34.75
C ALA A 578 8.96 -11.15 -33.59
N MET A 579 8.93 -9.86 -33.92
CA MET A 579 8.89 -8.75 -32.95
C MET A 579 7.62 -8.80 -32.08
N ALA A 580 6.44 -8.94 -32.69
CA ALA A 580 5.18 -9.03 -31.97
C ALA A 580 5.11 -10.31 -31.11
N ALA A 581 5.55 -11.45 -31.65
CA ALA A 581 5.61 -12.71 -30.91
C ALA A 581 6.51 -12.60 -29.66
N THR A 582 7.72 -12.07 -29.80
CA THR A 582 8.65 -11.84 -28.67
C THR A 582 8.01 -10.99 -27.57
N PHE A 583 7.39 -9.86 -27.93
CA PHE A 583 6.73 -8.98 -26.96
C PHE A 583 5.49 -9.62 -26.31
N LEU A 584 4.75 -10.45 -27.05
CA LEU A 584 3.59 -11.19 -26.52
C LEU A 584 4.04 -12.26 -25.52
N THR A 585 5.09 -13.03 -25.82
CA THR A 585 5.67 -14.02 -24.89
C THR A 585 6.09 -13.38 -23.57
N HIS A 586 6.75 -12.22 -23.63
CA HIS A 586 7.13 -11.47 -22.44
C HIS A 586 5.93 -10.94 -21.66
N ALA A 587 4.93 -10.43 -22.38
CA ALA A 587 3.70 -9.97 -21.76
C ALA A 587 2.95 -11.12 -21.05
N VAL A 588 2.99 -12.35 -21.57
CA VAL A 588 2.42 -13.52 -20.89
C VAL A 588 3.14 -13.78 -19.58
N ILE A 589 4.47 -13.86 -19.62
CA ILE A 589 5.32 -14.18 -18.46
C ILE A 589 5.13 -13.16 -17.32
N ASN A 590 4.94 -11.89 -17.71
CA ASN A 590 4.72 -10.77 -16.80
C ASN A 590 3.23 -10.53 -16.46
N ASN A 591 2.35 -11.50 -16.75
CA ASN A 591 0.90 -11.45 -16.47
C ASN A 591 0.14 -10.29 -17.15
N ASN A 592 0.71 -9.69 -18.21
CA ASN A 592 0.07 -8.68 -19.03
C ASN A 592 -0.80 -9.28 -20.16
N THR A 593 -0.53 -10.51 -20.58
CA THR A 593 -1.29 -11.24 -21.61
C THR A 593 -1.39 -12.73 -21.29
N THR A 594 -1.92 -13.53 -22.21
CA THR A 594 -2.78 -14.66 -21.89
C THR A 594 -2.37 -15.98 -22.59
N HIS A 595 -1.48 -16.77 -21.98
CA HIS A 595 -1.09 -18.09 -22.51
C HIS A 595 -0.85 -19.14 -21.41
N PHE A 596 -1.74 -20.13 -21.33
CA PHE A 596 -1.83 -21.09 -20.21
C PHE A 596 -0.60 -22.00 -20.04
N ARG A 597 0.05 -22.46 -21.12
CA ARG A 597 1.23 -23.35 -21.02
C ARG A 597 2.44 -22.69 -20.36
N LEU A 598 2.70 -21.42 -20.68
CA LEU A 598 3.81 -20.65 -20.10
C LEU A 598 3.54 -20.37 -18.62
N LEU A 599 2.29 -20.02 -18.28
CA LEU A 599 1.86 -19.82 -16.91
C LEU A 599 1.92 -21.11 -16.09
N ALA A 600 1.55 -22.25 -16.68
CA ALA A 600 1.70 -23.58 -16.08
C ALA A 600 3.17 -23.89 -15.78
N ARG A 601 4.07 -23.64 -16.75
CA ARG A 601 5.52 -23.84 -16.57
C ARG A 601 6.10 -23.00 -15.43
N LEU A 602 5.58 -21.79 -15.23
CA LEU A 602 5.98 -20.87 -14.16
C LEU A 602 5.17 -21.01 -12.87
N GLY A 603 4.18 -21.91 -12.81
CA GLY A 603 3.29 -22.06 -11.65
C GLY A 603 2.45 -20.81 -11.31
N LYS A 604 2.35 -19.82 -12.21
CA LYS A 604 1.64 -18.54 -11.99
C LYS A 604 0.17 -18.65 -12.36
N ALA A 605 -0.73 -18.12 -11.54
CA ALA A 605 -2.16 -18.13 -11.83
C ALA A 605 -2.50 -17.30 -13.09
N PRO A 606 -3.34 -17.81 -14.02
CA PRO A 606 -3.90 -17.01 -15.10
C PRO A 606 -4.77 -15.87 -14.57
N ASN A 607 -4.72 -14.73 -15.24
CA ASN A 607 -5.58 -13.59 -14.92
C ASN A 607 -7.06 -14.00 -15.05
N TRP A 608 -7.91 -13.69 -14.08
CA TRP A 608 -9.34 -14.00 -14.09
C TRP A 608 -10.06 -13.60 -15.39
N CYS A 609 -9.68 -12.47 -16.00
CA CYS A 609 -10.27 -12.01 -17.25
C CYS A 609 -10.18 -13.05 -18.38
N LEU A 610 -9.20 -13.96 -18.34
CA LEU A 610 -9.07 -15.03 -19.31
C LEU A 610 -10.22 -16.02 -19.29
N TYR A 611 -10.56 -16.50 -18.10
CA TYR A 611 -11.64 -17.45 -17.96
C TYR A 611 -12.94 -16.84 -18.47
N HIS A 612 -13.15 -15.55 -18.16
CA HIS A 612 -14.27 -14.78 -18.69
C HIS A 612 -14.26 -14.63 -20.22
N GLU A 613 -13.11 -14.43 -20.87
CA GLU A 613 -13.01 -14.42 -22.35
C GLU A 613 -13.35 -15.79 -22.96
N ILE A 614 -12.90 -16.88 -22.33
CA ILE A 614 -13.24 -18.25 -22.75
C ILE A 614 -14.75 -18.50 -22.60
N GLU A 615 -15.36 -18.07 -21.49
CA GLU A 615 -16.82 -18.15 -21.26
C GLU A 615 -17.59 -17.45 -22.39
N ASN A 616 -17.06 -16.33 -22.89
CA ASN A 616 -17.59 -15.53 -23.99
C ASN A 616 -17.24 -16.06 -25.40
N GLY A 617 -16.54 -17.20 -25.51
CA GLY A 617 -16.30 -17.88 -26.78
C GLY A 617 -15.00 -17.52 -27.51
N ALA A 618 -13.96 -17.10 -26.77
CA ALA A 618 -12.63 -16.85 -27.32
C ALA A 618 -12.14 -17.96 -28.28
N GLU A 619 -11.49 -17.58 -29.38
CA GLU A 619 -10.89 -18.54 -30.31
C GLU A 619 -9.84 -19.41 -29.60
N PHE A 620 -9.84 -20.69 -29.93
CA PHE A 620 -8.88 -21.64 -29.38
C PHE A 620 -7.62 -21.71 -30.23
N TYR A 621 -6.46 -21.63 -29.59
CA TYR A 621 -5.14 -21.80 -30.21
C TYR A 621 -4.26 -22.69 -29.32
N PHE A 622 -3.64 -23.73 -29.88
CA PHE A 622 -2.89 -24.74 -29.13
C PHE A 622 -1.40 -24.41 -28.98
N SER A 623 -0.78 -23.84 -30.01
CA SER A 623 0.64 -23.53 -30.06
C SER A 623 0.94 -22.24 -30.83
N GLU A 624 2.21 -21.80 -30.77
CA GLU A 624 2.68 -20.65 -31.53
C GLU A 624 2.41 -20.79 -33.05
N GLU A 625 2.48 -22.01 -33.57
CA GLU A 625 2.27 -22.27 -35.00
C GLU A 625 0.80 -22.13 -35.44
N ASP A 626 -0.18 -22.30 -34.55
CA ASP A 626 -1.60 -22.10 -34.86
C ASP A 626 -1.91 -20.62 -35.16
N TYR A 627 -1.14 -19.69 -34.57
CA TYR A 627 -1.22 -18.27 -34.90
C TYR A 627 -0.55 -17.97 -36.26
N LEU A 628 0.51 -18.71 -36.62
CA LEU A 628 1.40 -18.44 -37.77
C LEU A 628 0.89 -19.04 -39.10
N SER A 629 0.24 -20.20 -39.07
CA SER A 629 -0.05 -21.04 -40.25
C SER A 629 -1.17 -20.56 -41.19
N LYS A 630 -2.01 -19.60 -40.79
CA LYS A 630 -3.11 -19.09 -41.64
C LYS A 630 -2.70 -17.89 -42.51
N GLN A 631 -1.63 -17.94 -43.29
CA GLN A 631 -1.47 -16.97 -44.40
C GLN A 631 -2.33 -17.43 -45.58
N PRO A 632 -3.34 -16.66 -46.04
CA PRO A 632 -3.78 -16.82 -47.42
C PRO A 632 -2.62 -16.41 -48.35
N PRO A 633 -2.44 -17.08 -49.50
CA PRO A 633 -1.39 -16.70 -50.45
C PRO A 633 -1.55 -15.24 -50.85
N ALA A 634 -0.41 -14.54 -50.89
CA ALA A 634 -0.31 -13.12 -51.20
C ALA A 634 -1.13 -12.76 -52.44
N THR A 635 -2.18 -11.97 -52.26
CA THR A 635 -2.80 -11.22 -53.36
C THR A 635 -2.14 -9.85 -53.40
N GLU A 636 -1.58 -9.53 -54.58
CA GLU A 636 -0.91 -8.28 -54.92
C GLU A 636 -1.67 -7.00 -54.51
N PRO A 637 -0.98 -5.85 -54.38
CA PRO A 637 -1.59 -4.61 -53.92
C PRO A 637 -2.52 -4.04 -55.00
N LYS A 638 -3.82 -4.34 -54.91
CA LYS A 638 -4.83 -3.62 -55.69
C LYS A 638 -5.03 -2.21 -55.12
N ARG A 639 -4.56 -1.24 -55.90
CA ARG A 639 -4.85 0.19 -55.83
C ARG A 639 -6.29 0.47 -55.37
N CYS A 640 -6.40 1.36 -54.39
CA CYS A 640 -7.65 1.91 -53.89
C CYS A 640 -8.40 2.66 -55.02
N SER A 641 -9.39 2.01 -55.64
CA SER A 641 -10.33 2.64 -56.56
C SER A 641 -11.58 3.11 -55.81
N LYS A 642 -11.81 4.42 -55.91
CA LYS A 642 -12.95 5.21 -55.44
C LYS A 642 -14.30 4.48 -55.58
N VAL A 643 -15.01 4.33 -54.47
CA VAL A 643 -16.46 4.04 -54.49
C VAL A 643 -17.23 5.35 -54.49
N LYS A 644 -17.93 5.57 -55.60
CA LYS A 644 -18.95 6.60 -55.84
C LYS A 644 -20.10 6.43 -54.84
N VAL A 645 -20.30 7.40 -53.95
CA VAL A 645 -21.56 7.57 -53.21
C VAL A 645 -22.50 8.42 -54.05
N LYS A 646 -23.67 7.87 -54.33
CA LYS A 646 -24.75 8.49 -55.13
C LYS A 646 -25.47 9.52 -54.26
N SER A 647 -25.42 10.78 -54.67
CA SER A 647 -26.17 11.90 -54.10
C SER A 647 -27.65 11.84 -54.48
N LYS A 648 -28.54 12.18 -53.54
CA LYS A 648 -29.77 12.88 -53.85
C LYS A 648 -29.92 14.05 -52.89
N GLU A 649 -30.11 15.22 -53.48
CA GLU A 649 -30.07 16.56 -52.92
C GLU A 649 -31.22 16.84 -51.95
N THR A 650 -30.97 17.68 -50.96
CA THR A 650 -31.66 18.99 -50.84
C THR A 650 -30.94 19.86 -49.81
N SER A 651 -30.29 20.90 -50.31
CA SER A 651 -29.90 22.14 -49.59
C SER A 651 -31.15 23.07 -49.52
N PRO A 652 -31.20 24.22 -48.79
CA PRO A 652 -30.01 25.05 -48.55
C PRO A 652 -29.97 25.98 -47.31
N THR A 653 -28.78 26.60 -47.18
CA THR A 653 -28.48 27.96 -46.69
C THR A 653 -28.44 28.25 -45.18
N ILE A 654 -27.20 28.40 -44.70
CA ILE A 654 -26.79 29.27 -43.60
C ILE A 654 -26.45 30.65 -44.17
N PRO A 655 -26.64 31.75 -43.42
CA PRO A 655 -25.69 32.84 -43.44
C PRO A 655 -24.98 33.06 -42.09
N ARG A 656 -23.66 33.25 -42.21
CA ARG A 656 -22.73 34.00 -41.34
C ARG A 656 -23.36 35.34 -40.88
N LEU A 657 -22.99 36.06 -39.79
CA LEU A 657 -21.75 36.26 -39.04
C LEU A 657 -22.10 37.18 -37.83
N SER A 658 -21.17 37.29 -36.86
CA SER A 658 -20.83 38.52 -36.09
C SER A 658 -21.52 38.86 -34.74
N THR A 659 -20.69 38.78 -33.68
CA THR A 659 -20.40 39.78 -32.62
C THR A 659 -21.42 40.28 -31.58
N GLN A 660 -20.89 40.35 -30.34
CA GLN A 660 -21.07 41.35 -29.25
C GLN A 660 -21.91 41.00 -27.99
N ALA A 661 -21.17 40.87 -26.88
CA ALA A 661 -21.30 41.54 -25.56
C ALA A 661 -22.66 41.69 -24.84
N GLY A 662 -22.83 40.87 -23.78
CA GLY A 662 -23.41 41.16 -22.44
C GLY A 662 -24.87 41.64 -22.30
N PRO A 663 -25.41 41.82 -21.07
CA PRO A 663 -25.14 41.18 -19.78
C PRO A 663 -26.42 40.59 -19.09
N SER A 664 -26.19 39.79 -18.04
CA SER A 664 -27.04 39.57 -16.83
C SER A 664 -28.56 39.30 -16.95
N LYS A 665 -29.03 38.13 -16.46
CA LYS A 665 -29.89 38.05 -15.26
C LYS A 665 -30.25 36.62 -14.82
N VAL A 666 -30.12 36.46 -13.52
CA VAL A 666 -30.70 35.51 -12.55
C VAL A 666 -32.06 34.94 -12.94
N GLN A 667 -32.24 33.62 -12.83
CA GLN A 667 -33.47 33.05 -12.25
C GLN A 667 -33.27 31.64 -11.67
N VAL A 668 -33.84 31.49 -10.49
CA VAL A 668 -33.84 30.34 -9.57
C VAL A 668 -35.10 29.50 -9.80
N SER A 669 -35.01 28.17 -9.63
CA SER A 669 -36.04 27.22 -9.10
C SER A 669 -36.08 25.88 -9.87
N PRO A 670 -36.77 24.81 -9.38
CA PRO A 670 -36.21 23.90 -8.38
C PRO A 670 -36.32 22.40 -8.77
N ARG A 671 -35.62 21.56 -7.99
CA ARG A 671 -35.71 20.10 -7.98
C ARG A 671 -37.11 19.60 -7.58
N ALA A 672 -37.64 18.61 -8.31
CA ALA A 672 -38.68 17.72 -7.81
C ALA A 672 -38.37 16.26 -8.11
N THR A 673 -38.41 15.47 -7.05
CA THR A 673 -38.09 14.06 -6.89
C THR A 673 -39.18 13.13 -7.44
N LYS A 674 -38.82 12.09 -8.20
CA LYS A 674 -39.74 10.97 -8.53
C LYS A 674 -39.42 9.74 -7.67
N ARG A 675 -40.37 9.42 -6.77
CA ARG A 675 -40.48 8.17 -6.00
C ARG A 675 -40.93 7.03 -6.91
N ARG A 676 -40.35 5.82 -6.71
CA ARG A 676 -40.83 4.55 -7.28
C ARG A 676 -41.69 3.79 -6.24
N PRO A 677 -42.71 3.02 -6.63
CA PRO A 677 -43.54 2.27 -5.69
C PRO A 677 -42.96 0.89 -5.34
N ARG A 678 -43.05 0.56 -4.05
CA ARG A 678 -42.98 -0.80 -3.46
C ARG A 678 -44.37 -1.46 -3.58
N ARG A 679 -44.42 -2.79 -3.75
CA ARG A 679 -45.41 -3.66 -3.10
C ARG A 679 -44.84 -5.05 -2.84
N SER A 680 -45.44 -5.70 -1.86
CA SER A 680 -44.88 -6.68 -0.95
C SER A 680 -45.46 -8.09 -1.15
N ALA A 681 -44.85 -9.04 -0.46
CA ALA A 681 -45.08 -10.48 -0.37
C ALA A 681 -46.46 -10.95 0.11
N ALA A 682 -46.80 -12.22 -0.17
CA ALA A 682 -47.08 -13.33 0.79
C ALA A 682 -47.70 -14.55 0.06
N ALA A 683 -47.23 -15.78 0.33
CA ALA A 683 -47.97 -16.92 0.95
C ALA A 683 -48.96 -17.66 0.01
N VAL A 684 -49.23 -18.98 0.00
CA VAL A 684 -48.94 -20.15 0.86
C VAL A 684 -49.35 -21.43 0.08
N MET A 685 -48.85 -22.59 0.52
CA MET A 685 -49.11 -23.98 0.09
C MET A 685 -50.59 -24.41 0.04
N SER A 686 -50.94 -25.43 -0.78
CA SER A 686 -51.32 -26.79 -0.31
C SER A 686 -52.00 -27.67 -1.39
N TYR A 687 -51.67 -28.97 -1.32
CA TYR A 687 -52.29 -30.22 -1.80
C TYR A 687 -53.54 -30.22 -2.68
N VAL A 688 -53.59 -31.15 -3.66
CA VAL A 688 -54.45 -32.38 -3.67
C VAL A 688 -54.24 -33.15 -4.99
N ILE A 689 -54.24 -34.49 -4.88
CA ILE A 689 -54.13 -35.51 -5.95
C ILE A 689 -55.45 -35.61 -6.74
N PRO A 690 -55.44 -35.77 -8.07
CA PRO A 690 -56.64 -36.14 -8.83
C PRO A 690 -56.83 -37.67 -8.93
N ASP A 691 -57.99 -38.14 -8.47
CA ASP A 691 -58.65 -39.40 -8.90
C ASP A 691 -58.88 -39.37 -10.42
N SER A 692 -58.58 -40.47 -11.13
CA SER A 692 -59.53 -41.46 -11.69
C SER A 692 -60.57 -40.88 -12.66
N ASP A 693 -60.35 -41.04 -13.96
CA ASP A 693 -61.11 -41.95 -14.86
C ASP A 693 -60.85 -41.63 -16.36
N ASP A 694 -60.69 -42.71 -17.14
CA ASP A 694 -61.23 -42.98 -18.49
C ASP A 694 -61.03 -41.96 -19.63
N GLU A 695 -60.70 -42.28 -20.88
CA GLU A 695 -60.76 -43.51 -21.69
C GLU A 695 -59.92 -43.26 -22.97
N ALA A 696 -59.38 -44.34 -23.53
CA ALA A 696 -58.92 -44.59 -24.90
C ALA A 696 -58.74 -43.42 -25.90
N ILE A 697 -57.49 -43.19 -26.37
CA ILE A 697 -57.18 -42.84 -27.78
C ILE A 697 -55.90 -43.58 -28.21
N VAL A 698 -56.00 -44.09 -29.43
CA VAL A 698 -55.18 -45.06 -30.17
C VAL A 698 -53.71 -44.67 -30.34
N GLU A 699 -52.86 -45.69 -30.31
CA GLU A 699 -51.43 -45.70 -30.69
C GLU A 699 -51.24 -45.24 -32.15
N ASP A 700 -50.54 -44.12 -32.36
CA ASP A 700 -49.92 -43.79 -33.65
C ASP A 700 -48.38 -43.74 -33.44
N ASP A 701 -47.72 -44.80 -33.88
CA ASP A 701 -46.30 -45.12 -33.71
C ASP A 701 -45.35 -44.29 -34.63
N ASP A 702 -45.81 -43.15 -35.15
CA ASP A 702 -45.11 -42.38 -36.20
C ASP A 702 -44.39 -41.10 -35.72
N GLU A 703 -44.63 -40.60 -34.50
CA GLU A 703 -43.89 -39.43 -33.98
C GLU A 703 -42.47 -39.75 -33.52
N ASN A 704 -42.20 -41.00 -33.12
CA ASN A 704 -40.87 -41.42 -32.65
C ASN A 704 -39.85 -41.46 -33.82
N ALA A 705 -40.30 -41.72 -35.05
CA ALA A 705 -39.44 -41.73 -36.23
C ALA A 705 -38.92 -40.32 -36.60
N VAL A 706 -39.73 -39.27 -36.42
CA VAL A 706 -39.34 -37.88 -36.72
C VAL A 706 -38.36 -37.34 -35.68
N VAL A 707 -38.54 -37.67 -34.40
CA VAL A 707 -37.60 -37.35 -33.31
C VAL A 707 -36.27 -38.09 -33.49
N VAL A 708 -36.31 -39.36 -33.93
CA VAL A 708 -35.09 -40.14 -34.26
C VAL A 708 -34.38 -39.58 -35.49
N LEU A 709 -35.10 -39.12 -36.52
CA LEU A 709 -34.51 -38.48 -37.70
C LEU A 709 -33.90 -37.10 -37.41
N MET A 710 -34.55 -36.27 -36.57
CA MET A 710 -33.98 -34.99 -36.11
C MET A 710 -32.74 -35.20 -35.22
N THR A 711 -32.77 -36.17 -34.31
CA THR A 711 -31.60 -36.51 -33.48
C THR A 711 -30.47 -37.15 -34.29
N MET A 712 -30.77 -37.90 -35.36
CA MET A 712 -29.76 -38.43 -36.29
C MET A 712 -29.14 -37.35 -37.20
N GLN A 713 -29.90 -36.32 -37.60
CA GLN A 713 -29.36 -35.19 -38.37
C GLN A 713 -28.52 -34.25 -37.48
N ALA A 714 -28.90 -34.04 -36.21
CA ALA A 714 -28.09 -33.28 -35.24
C ALA A 714 -26.74 -33.93 -34.91
N LYS A 715 -26.64 -35.27 -34.98
CA LYS A 715 -25.39 -36.02 -34.77
C LYS A 715 -24.38 -35.88 -35.91
N LYS A 716 -24.79 -35.44 -37.12
CA LYS A 716 -23.92 -35.49 -38.32
C LYS A 716 -23.05 -34.26 -38.59
N ARG A 717 -23.10 -33.20 -37.76
CA ARG A 717 -22.11 -32.10 -37.81
C ARG A 717 -21.83 -31.53 -36.41
N LYS A 718 -21.27 -32.33 -35.50
CA LYS A 718 -20.66 -31.78 -34.27
C LYS A 718 -19.33 -31.11 -34.62
N VAL A 719 -19.39 -29.86 -35.10
CA VAL A 719 -18.22 -28.99 -35.08
C VAL A 719 -17.97 -28.65 -33.61
N GLU A 720 -16.88 -29.18 -33.05
CA GLU A 720 -16.46 -28.90 -31.68
C GLU A 720 -16.38 -27.38 -31.46
N SER A 721 -17.10 -26.88 -30.45
CA SER A 721 -17.12 -25.46 -30.14
C SER A 721 -15.76 -25.01 -29.60
N ASN A 722 -15.42 -23.72 -29.72
CA ASN A 722 -14.19 -23.20 -29.12
C ASN A 722 -14.13 -23.46 -27.60
N LEU A 723 -15.27 -23.36 -26.91
CA LEU A 723 -15.36 -23.67 -25.48
C LEU A 723 -15.03 -25.13 -25.18
N GLN A 724 -15.52 -26.07 -26.00
CA GLN A 724 -15.21 -27.50 -25.86
C GLN A 724 -13.71 -27.76 -26.04
N ARG A 725 -13.09 -27.12 -27.05
CA ARG A 725 -11.63 -27.19 -27.25
C ARG A 725 -10.87 -26.65 -26.05
N TRP A 726 -11.25 -25.48 -25.53
CA TRP A 726 -10.66 -24.92 -24.32
C TRP A 726 -10.79 -25.88 -23.13
N VAL A 727 -11.99 -26.38 -22.83
CA VAL A 727 -12.24 -27.32 -21.73
C VAL A 727 -11.38 -28.58 -21.88
N LYS A 728 -11.28 -29.15 -23.08
CA LYS A 728 -10.46 -30.32 -23.37
C LYS A 728 -8.98 -30.06 -23.09
N HIS A 729 -8.42 -28.99 -23.62
CA HIS A 729 -6.99 -28.68 -23.45
C HIS A 729 -6.61 -28.23 -22.04
N LEU A 730 -7.48 -27.46 -21.36
CA LEU A 730 -7.28 -27.11 -19.96
C LEU A 730 -7.40 -28.34 -19.05
N SER A 731 -8.22 -29.33 -19.41
CA SER A 731 -8.29 -30.61 -18.68
C SER A 731 -6.98 -31.40 -18.80
N VAL A 732 -6.35 -31.42 -19.99
CA VAL A 732 -5.03 -32.05 -20.17
C VAL A 732 -3.98 -31.33 -19.33
N LEU A 733 -3.94 -30.00 -19.34
CA LEU A 733 -3.01 -29.22 -18.52
C LEU A 733 -3.23 -29.46 -17.02
N LEU A 734 -4.49 -29.58 -16.57
CA LEU A 734 -4.77 -29.89 -15.17
C LEU A 734 -4.24 -31.28 -14.77
N ALA A 735 -4.41 -32.29 -15.62
CA ALA A 735 -3.87 -33.63 -15.37
C ALA A 735 -2.33 -33.63 -15.30
N GLU A 736 -1.66 -32.87 -16.15
CA GLU A 736 -0.21 -32.68 -16.10
C GLU A 736 0.25 -32.04 -14.77
N GLU A 737 -0.46 -30.99 -14.30
CA GLU A 737 -0.15 -30.34 -13.02
C GLU A 737 -0.45 -31.24 -11.81
N GLN A 738 -1.52 -32.04 -11.87
CA GLN A 738 -1.80 -33.06 -10.86
C GLN A 738 -0.69 -34.13 -10.82
N LYS A 739 -0.20 -34.57 -11.98
CA LYS A 739 0.93 -35.49 -12.08
C LYS A 739 2.21 -34.89 -11.46
N LYS A 740 2.56 -33.65 -11.79
CA LYS A 740 3.71 -32.94 -11.19
C LYS A 740 3.59 -32.85 -9.67
N TYR A 741 2.40 -32.51 -9.17
CA TYR A 741 2.12 -32.45 -7.73
C TYR A 741 2.28 -33.82 -7.05
N LYS A 742 1.71 -34.89 -7.64
CA LYS A 742 1.84 -36.28 -7.15
C LYS A 742 3.32 -36.72 -7.14
N GLU A 743 4.08 -36.41 -8.18
CA GLU A 743 5.52 -36.71 -8.26
C GLU A 743 6.34 -35.94 -7.22
N LYS A 744 6.11 -34.64 -7.06
CA LYS A 744 6.80 -33.80 -6.06
C LYS A 744 6.53 -34.30 -4.64
N ARG A 745 5.28 -34.64 -4.32
CA ARG A 745 4.91 -35.29 -3.07
C ARG A 745 5.65 -36.59 -2.85
N LYS A 746 5.70 -37.47 -3.85
CA LYS A 746 6.43 -38.75 -3.78
C LYS A 746 7.94 -38.55 -3.57
N ARG A 747 8.55 -37.53 -4.16
CA ARG A 747 9.99 -37.21 -3.95
C ARG A 747 10.25 -36.69 -2.52
N LEU A 748 9.37 -35.85 -1.99
CA LEU A 748 9.48 -35.34 -0.62
C LEU A 748 9.22 -36.43 0.44
N GLU A 749 8.26 -37.32 0.19
CA GLU A 749 8.02 -38.49 1.05
C GLU A 749 9.21 -39.46 1.06
N LYS A 750 9.95 -39.58 -0.06
CA LYS A 750 11.18 -40.40 -0.14
C LYS A 750 12.41 -39.78 0.54
N SER A 751 12.46 -38.46 0.66
CA SER A 751 13.62 -37.73 1.19
C SER A 751 13.47 -37.31 2.66
N ALA A 752 12.26 -37.38 3.22
CA ALA A 752 12.02 -37.10 4.63
C ALA A 752 12.43 -38.31 5.51
N PRO A 753 13.20 -38.12 6.59
CA PRO A 753 13.34 -39.10 7.66
C PRO A 753 11.95 -39.46 8.22
N SER A 754 11.79 -40.67 8.74
CA SER A 754 10.52 -41.34 9.07
C SER A 754 9.59 -40.66 10.10
N GLU A 755 9.85 -39.41 10.50
CA GLU A 755 9.05 -38.66 11.46
C GLU A 755 8.61 -37.31 10.89
N GLY A 756 7.54 -37.33 10.10
CA GLY A 756 6.76 -36.13 9.73
C GLY A 756 6.34 -36.09 8.25
N ARG A 757 5.05 -36.35 7.96
CA ARG A 757 4.47 -36.08 6.63
C ARG A 757 4.53 -34.58 6.35
N ARG A 758 5.48 -34.12 5.55
CA ARG A 758 5.53 -32.72 5.09
C ARG A 758 4.40 -32.48 4.07
N ARG A 759 3.58 -31.46 4.29
CA ARG A 759 2.55 -31.03 3.34
C ARG A 759 3.21 -30.37 2.12
N VAL A 760 2.83 -30.79 0.92
CA VAL A 760 3.21 -30.13 -0.33
C VAL A 760 2.10 -29.17 -0.72
N ALA A 761 2.41 -27.90 -0.94
CA ALA A 761 1.43 -26.93 -1.43
C ALA A 761 1.20 -27.12 -2.94
N LYS A 762 -0.03 -26.92 -3.40
CA LYS A 762 -0.35 -26.80 -4.84
C LYS A 762 0.11 -25.42 -5.34
N SER A 763 0.63 -25.36 -6.57
CA SER A 763 0.99 -24.10 -7.25
C SER A 763 -0.25 -23.20 -7.43
N GLU A 764 -0.02 -21.89 -7.58
CA GLU A 764 -1.10 -20.92 -7.81
C GLU A 764 -1.81 -21.18 -9.15
N PHE A 765 -1.07 -21.61 -10.18
CA PHE A 765 -1.64 -22.08 -11.43
C PHE A 765 -2.58 -23.28 -11.22
N HIS A 766 -2.13 -24.31 -10.51
CA HIS A 766 -2.94 -25.52 -10.25
C HIS A 766 -4.21 -25.18 -9.46
N LYS A 767 -4.12 -24.35 -8.41
CA LYS A 767 -5.30 -23.87 -7.66
C LYS A 767 -6.28 -23.12 -8.56
N SER A 768 -5.78 -22.15 -9.33
CA SER A 768 -6.61 -21.35 -10.24
C SER A 768 -7.29 -22.22 -11.30
N LEU A 769 -6.56 -23.14 -11.92
CA LEU A 769 -7.10 -23.99 -12.97
C LEU A 769 -8.17 -24.95 -12.44
N MET A 770 -7.95 -25.58 -11.27
CA MET A 770 -8.97 -26.44 -10.63
C MET A 770 -10.29 -25.71 -10.39
N VAL A 771 -10.23 -24.47 -9.88
CA VAL A 771 -11.43 -23.70 -9.55
C VAL A 771 -12.17 -23.27 -10.82
N ASN A 772 -11.45 -22.70 -11.78
CA ASN A 772 -12.08 -22.08 -12.95
C ASN A 772 -12.49 -23.11 -14.02
N LEU A 773 -11.78 -24.24 -14.17
CA LEU A 773 -12.16 -25.28 -15.13
C LEU A 773 -13.50 -25.93 -14.77
N ARG A 774 -13.83 -26.03 -13.46
CA ARG A 774 -15.16 -26.48 -13.00
C ARG A 774 -16.27 -25.54 -13.48
N SER A 775 -16.03 -24.22 -13.44
CA SER A 775 -16.96 -23.22 -13.99
C SER A 775 -17.16 -23.41 -15.49
N LEU A 776 -16.06 -23.54 -16.25
CA LEU A 776 -16.11 -23.72 -17.71
C LEU A 776 -16.83 -25.00 -18.13
N ARG A 777 -16.60 -26.13 -17.44
CA ARG A 777 -17.30 -27.40 -17.69
C ARG A 777 -18.80 -27.26 -17.45
N LYS A 778 -19.20 -26.60 -16.37
CA LYS A 778 -20.62 -26.31 -16.09
C LYS A 778 -21.24 -25.45 -17.19
N LEU A 779 -20.56 -24.38 -17.61
CA LEU A 779 -21.02 -23.52 -18.69
C LEU A 779 -21.18 -24.27 -20.02
N ASP A 780 -20.23 -25.15 -20.36
CA ASP A 780 -20.33 -25.99 -21.56
C ASP A 780 -21.52 -26.94 -21.49
N LEU A 781 -21.74 -27.58 -20.34
CA LEU A 781 -22.89 -28.45 -20.11
C LEU A 781 -24.21 -27.68 -20.23
N ASP A 782 -24.31 -26.51 -19.63
CA ASP A 782 -25.50 -25.65 -19.71
C ASP A 782 -25.78 -25.22 -21.16
N LYS A 783 -24.73 -24.85 -21.93
CA LYS A 783 -24.86 -24.52 -23.36
C LYS A 783 -25.33 -25.72 -24.20
N ARG A 784 -24.86 -26.94 -23.88
CA ARG A 784 -25.32 -28.17 -24.55
C ARG A 784 -26.76 -28.49 -24.19
N LYS A 785 -27.16 -28.36 -22.92
CA LYS A 785 -28.54 -28.55 -22.47
C LYS A 785 -29.50 -27.56 -23.14
N GLN A 786 -29.06 -26.32 -23.37
CA GLN A 786 -29.81 -25.32 -24.15
C GLN A 786 -29.94 -25.69 -25.64
N LEU A 787 -28.89 -26.23 -26.26
CA LEU A 787 -28.86 -26.56 -27.70
C LEU A 787 -29.54 -27.89 -28.05
N TYR A 788 -29.43 -28.89 -27.16
CA TYR A 788 -29.80 -30.27 -27.44
C TYR A 788 -30.86 -30.83 -26.48
N GLY A 789 -31.38 -30.03 -25.55
CA GLY A 789 -32.39 -30.43 -24.57
C GLY A 789 -31.80 -30.97 -23.26
N PRO A 790 -32.65 -31.24 -22.24
CA PRO A 790 -32.21 -31.71 -20.93
C PRO A 790 -31.50 -33.07 -20.98
N ASP A 791 -31.79 -33.88 -22.00
CA ASP A 791 -31.18 -35.19 -22.26
C ASP A 791 -29.84 -35.10 -23.02
N ALA A 792 -29.27 -33.91 -23.15
CA ALA A 792 -27.93 -33.74 -23.69
C ALA A 792 -26.96 -34.57 -22.85
N ALA A 793 -26.39 -35.62 -23.47
CA ALA A 793 -25.48 -36.54 -22.81
C ALA A 793 -24.40 -35.76 -22.03
N GLU A 794 -24.32 -36.05 -20.74
CA GLU A 794 -23.18 -35.67 -19.92
C GLU A 794 -22.01 -36.49 -20.44
N ASP A 795 -21.29 -35.97 -21.44
CA ASP A 795 -20.02 -36.58 -21.84
C ASP A 795 -19.17 -36.73 -20.56
N ASP A 796 -18.62 -37.93 -20.35
CA ASP A 796 -17.85 -38.42 -19.19
C ASP A 796 -16.56 -37.60 -18.92
N TYR A 797 -16.69 -36.30 -18.66
CA TYR A 797 -15.59 -35.46 -18.17
C TYR A 797 -15.39 -35.58 -16.66
N PHE A 798 -16.25 -36.35 -15.97
CA PHE A 798 -16.34 -36.39 -14.51
C PHE A 798 -15.77 -37.66 -13.87
N THR A 799 -15.35 -38.66 -14.63
CA THR A 799 -15.45 -40.03 -14.09
C THR A 799 -14.18 -40.69 -13.55
N GLU A 800 -12.95 -40.15 -13.64
CA GLU A 800 -11.79 -40.92 -13.11
C GLU A 800 -10.66 -40.22 -12.31
N ASP A 801 -10.50 -38.89 -12.25
CA ASP A 801 -9.29 -38.30 -11.59
C ASP A 801 -9.55 -37.09 -10.65
N ASP A 802 -10.81 -36.77 -10.32
CA ASP A 802 -11.18 -35.71 -9.33
C ASP A 802 -11.29 -36.27 -7.89
N GLY A 803 -10.69 -37.44 -7.64
CA GLY A 803 -10.63 -38.09 -6.32
C GLY A 803 -9.66 -37.38 -5.38
N ASP A 804 -10.17 -36.40 -4.64
CA ASP A 804 -9.51 -35.82 -3.47
C ASP A 804 -9.52 -36.85 -2.32
N ASP A 805 -8.63 -37.85 -2.41
CA ASP A 805 -8.48 -38.96 -1.45
C ASP A 805 -8.15 -38.48 -0.02
N GLU A 806 -7.77 -37.20 0.17
CA GLU A 806 -7.37 -36.65 1.46
C GLU A 806 -8.56 -36.42 2.41
N TYR A 807 -9.80 -36.29 1.90
CA TYR A 807 -10.97 -36.07 2.76
C TYR A 807 -11.63 -37.37 3.26
N ARG A 808 -11.30 -38.54 2.67
CA ARG A 808 -11.92 -39.82 3.06
C ARG A 808 -11.19 -40.56 4.18
N GLU A 809 -9.92 -40.26 4.47
CA GLU A 809 -9.16 -40.98 5.52
C GLU A 809 -9.53 -40.60 6.97
N ARG A 810 -10.30 -39.52 7.21
CA ARG A 810 -10.57 -39.03 8.59
C ARG A 810 -11.86 -39.53 9.25
N THR A 811 -12.79 -40.17 8.53
CA THR A 811 -14.15 -40.44 9.05
C THR A 811 -14.56 -41.92 9.17
N THR A 812 -13.66 -42.89 9.01
CA THR A 812 -14.03 -44.32 9.12
C THR A 812 -13.12 -45.12 10.07
N ARG A 813 -13.17 -44.84 11.38
CA ARG A 813 -12.87 -45.88 12.39
C ARG A 813 -14.16 -46.53 12.87
N ALA A 814 -14.52 -47.59 12.16
CA ALA A 814 -15.66 -48.44 12.43
C ALA A 814 -15.43 -49.35 13.65
N ASN A 815 -16.49 -49.46 14.47
CA ASN A 815 -16.67 -50.42 15.56
C ASN A 815 -16.31 -51.85 15.15
N LYS A 816 -15.26 -52.43 15.75
CA LYS A 816 -15.01 -53.88 15.70
C LYS A 816 -15.62 -54.55 16.94
N ARG A 817 -16.80 -55.12 16.73
CA ARG A 817 -17.49 -56.06 17.62
C ARG A 817 -16.57 -57.25 17.92
N ARG A 818 -16.32 -57.51 19.21
CA ARG A 818 -15.65 -58.70 19.75
C ARG A 818 -16.55 -59.91 19.55
N ARG A 819 -16.07 -60.95 18.85
CA ARG A 819 -16.63 -62.30 18.88
C ARG A 819 -15.80 -63.13 19.86
N VAL A 820 -16.49 -63.80 20.77
CA VAL A 820 -15.98 -64.79 21.72
C VAL A 820 -15.78 -66.12 20.99
N THR A 821 -14.69 -66.84 21.30
CA THR A 821 -14.73 -68.31 21.45
C THR A 821 -13.50 -68.82 22.21
N THR A 822 -13.79 -69.70 23.17
CA THR A 822 -12.97 -70.53 24.07
C THR A 822 -12.05 -69.84 25.06
#